data_AF-A0A3B4DU05-F1
#
_entry.id   AF-A0A3B4DU05-F1
#
_cell.length_a   1.000
_cell.length_b   1.000
_cell.length_c   1.000
_cell.angle_alpha   90.00
_cell.angle_beta   90.00
_cell.angle_gamma   90.00
#
_symmetry.space_group_name_H-M   'P 1'
#
loop_
_entity.id
_entity.type
_entity.pdbx_description
1 polymer ?
#
loop_
_entity_poly.entity_id
_entity_poly.type
_entity_poly.pdbx_seq_one_letter_code
_entity_poly.pdbx_strand_id
1 'polypeptide(L)'
;MKGKNLKDDLEFLLQGVADFDIQGKALPSDIFTHGSSAFPIGLTPDGKIFLAGACYRQGRVIVAGHETYLGSELLSTFMINAVEWLDKGRKGVIGVLPELKDAYRLLSKSGLQCQLTGFKEDLSVFVCTSYNDAQCKEIQEFVGGGGGLLIGGQAWSWAFKNPDLNVMTECPGNHVLGKMGLCLLGKTVEAGFYKAPHVFQDDIEFLLQGVSEFDIQGKAVPSEVLVHGSLAFPIGLTPDRKAFLAGTYFGQGRVIVASHEIYLSHESLSTFMINAVQWLDKRRNGLIGVLPELKEAYYLLNKSGLQCQLTGFRKDLSVFVCTSYSDAQCKAIQEFVAGGGGLLIGGQAWQWAQGNPERDVKIDCPGNRILGKMGLYLLGSTMKAGLYKAPRLFNYALEFLLQGVSELDIQGKAVPSEILVHGPSAFPIGFTTDEKAFLAGAYYGKGRVIVASHETYLSRESLSTFMINAVYWLDKKPNGVIGVVPELKEVYSLLNKSGLQCQLSGFKEDLSVFVCTSYSDGQSKEIQEFVAGGGGLLIGGQAWSWAHSNPGRNVKIDFPGNHILDRMGLCVLDKTLTVDVYKAPQVNQHGINSTQMYNFQDLLQHFAQHVLQGKKLEDYKQPFLKKLGNDCVSYLCLQAYNYDMYKSVVVLLTDMIKAGFPQVSPTCPVESAKDHLLLQVGIELFRLSEDTSELLSYLITDIPDLPSVSNARVWISASTADDEEWISTGLYLSPGMKTKITVPRTIVDKGWQVQIGCQTDDLCKLDKLKRAPVVYVRFPLKKENLHVWNLWGGLIYLIAPPRSTAHKMEVVIQTAIKAPYYKSGETSVSDWVAKIRKAPAPWAELEFENLIITLPSEMIGQLDRPDKVATLWDSIMRGVADLAAKPAKFSRKERFVADVQISAGLMHSGYPIMMKTQSATHLVNPYVAGKSDFWGPLHELGHNQQCSDWEFQPHTCECTCNLWPVYTHEVVLRVNRENAHVGLTADKRLSRIKKYITEGRRLENWNSWTALETYLQLQEKFGWDAFKKVFATYHDMKNIPKDNSGKMNLYAETFSKVVGKNIVPFFKAWGWPIQPSTEEKLSSLPKWTDHPLVQYE
;
A
#
# COMPACT_ATOMS: atom_id res chain seq x y z
N MET A 1 -9.42 -28.85 -23.08
CA MET A 1 -10.14 -29.54 -21.99
C MET A 1 -10.39 -28.52 -20.88
N LYS A 2 -11.64 -28.07 -20.72
CA LYS A 2 -12.07 -27.16 -19.63
C LYS A 2 -11.83 -27.88 -18.30
N GLY A 3 -11.33 -27.19 -17.28
CA GLY A 3 -11.14 -27.77 -15.94
C GLY A 3 -12.46 -28.42 -15.49
N LYS A 4 -12.45 -29.76 -15.39
CA LYS A 4 -13.66 -30.54 -15.08
C LYS A 4 -14.10 -30.19 -13.66
N ASN A 5 -15.37 -29.86 -13.55
CA ASN A 5 -16.00 -29.36 -12.34
C ASN A 5 -16.40 -30.53 -11.45
N LEU A 6 -15.58 -30.83 -10.45
CA LEU A 6 -15.82 -31.85 -9.43
C LEU A 6 -17.23 -31.72 -8.80
N LYS A 7 -17.75 -30.48 -8.68
CA LYS A 7 -19.09 -30.20 -8.16
C LYS A 7 -20.19 -30.84 -9.01
N ASP A 8 -20.10 -30.78 -10.35
CA ASP A 8 -21.12 -31.34 -11.24
C ASP A 8 -21.05 -32.88 -11.30
N ASP A 9 -19.84 -33.45 -11.29
CA ASP A 9 -19.67 -34.91 -11.25
C ASP A 9 -20.19 -35.48 -9.92
N LEU A 10 -19.96 -34.78 -8.81
CA LEU A 10 -20.43 -35.18 -7.48
C LEU A 10 -21.96 -34.95 -7.32
N GLU A 11 -22.52 -33.85 -7.82
CA GLU A 11 -23.97 -33.60 -7.86
C GLU A 11 -24.71 -34.61 -8.75
N PHE A 12 -24.11 -35.06 -9.86
CA PHE A 12 -24.69 -36.09 -10.72
C PHE A 12 -24.75 -37.44 -9.99
N LEU A 13 -23.64 -37.83 -9.39
CA LEU A 13 -23.53 -39.13 -8.73
C LEU A 13 -24.43 -39.22 -7.50
N LEU A 14 -24.59 -38.11 -6.77
CA LEU A 14 -25.41 -38.02 -5.57
C LEU A 14 -26.88 -37.65 -5.85
N GLN A 15 -27.30 -37.62 -7.11
CA GLN A 15 -28.67 -37.26 -7.46
C GLN A 15 -29.67 -38.25 -6.86
N GLY A 16 -30.58 -37.76 -6.00
CA GLY A 16 -31.53 -38.61 -5.30
C GLY A 16 -30.91 -39.46 -4.18
N VAL A 17 -29.64 -39.20 -3.84
CA VAL A 17 -28.90 -39.84 -2.78
C VAL A 17 -28.64 -38.79 -1.70
N ALA A 18 -29.54 -38.71 -0.73
CA ALA A 18 -29.34 -37.86 0.44
C ALA A 18 -28.30 -38.47 1.39
N ASP A 19 -28.28 -39.80 1.42
CA ASP A 19 -27.52 -40.60 2.34
C ASP A 19 -27.15 -41.95 1.73
N PHE A 20 -26.05 -42.51 2.19
CA PHE A 20 -25.55 -43.83 1.85
C PHE A 20 -25.77 -44.77 3.02
N ASP A 21 -26.67 -45.74 2.84
CA ASP A 21 -26.89 -46.84 3.81
C ASP A 21 -26.07 -48.07 3.41
N ILE A 22 -25.05 -48.39 4.22
CA ILE A 22 -24.18 -49.54 4.03
C ILE A 22 -24.19 -50.51 5.23
N GLN A 23 -25.24 -50.50 6.07
CA GLN A 23 -25.35 -51.29 7.32
C GLN A 23 -25.45 -52.83 7.15
N GLY A 24 -25.20 -53.38 5.95
CA GLY A 24 -25.30 -54.81 5.66
C GLY A 24 -24.19 -55.68 6.26
N LYS A 25 -24.29 -57.02 6.12
CA LYS A 25 -23.29 -58.00 6.61
C LYS A 25 -21.95 -57.99 5.85
N ALA A 26 -21.79 -57.18 4.81
CA ALA A 26 -20.62 -57.14 3.95
C ALA A 26 -19.69 -55.98 4.35
N LEU A 27 -18.42 -56.30 4.65
CA LEU A 27 -17.40 -55.35 5.08
C LEU A 27 -16.58 -54.86 3.88
N PRO A 28 -16.72 -53.59 3.46
CA PRO A 28 -16.05 -53.09 2.28
C PRO A 28 -14.59 -52.74 2.58
N SER A 29 -13.75 -52.87 1.56
CA SER A 29 -12.39 -52.36 1.59
C SER A 29 -12.38 -50.85 1.50
N ASP A 30 -11.46 -50.22 2.23
CA ASP A 30 -11.19 -48.78 2.07
C ASP A 30 -10.57 -48.51 0.69
N ILE A 31 -10.87 -47.34 0.13
CA ILE A 31 -10.42 -46.94 -1.21
C ILE A 31 -9.52 -45.74 -1.09
N PHE A 32 -8.33 -45.85 -1.68
CA PHE A 32 -7.40 -44.73 -1.77
C PHE A 32 -7.51 -44.03 -3.12
N THR A 33 -7.82 -42.73 -3.10
CA THR A 33 -7.85 -41.86 -4.29
C THR A 33 -6.53 -41.08 -4.39
N HIS A 34 -5.66 -41.47 -5.32
CA HIS A 34 -4.33 -40.87 -5.47
C HIS A 34 -4.13 -40.13 -6.81
N GLY A 35 -5.04 -40.28 -7.76
CA GLY A 35 -5.00 -39.54 -9.03
C GLY A 35 -5.62 -38.14 -8.92
N SER A 36 -5.05 -37.16 -9.63
CA SER A 36 -5.53 -35.76 -9.67
C SER A 36 -6.93 -35.56 -10.30
N SER A 37 -7.56 -36.62 -10.77
CA SER A 37 -8.93 -36.65 -11.30
C SER A 37 -9.79 -37.72 -10.63
N ALA A 38 -9.28 -38.32 -9.54
CA ALA A 38 -10.02 -39.19 -8.64
C ALA A 38 -10.59 -38.37 -7.48
N PHE A 39 -11.79 -38.72 -7.03
CA PHE A 39 -12.50 -38.00 -5.99
C PHE A 39 -13.37 -38.93 -5.14
N PRO A 40 -13.53 -38.60 -3.84
CA PRO A 40 -14.39 -39.36 -2.95
C PRO A 40 -15.87 -39.01 -3.20
N ILE A 41 -16.76 -39.99 -3.07
CA ILE A 41 -18.19 -39.82 -3.31
C ILE A 41 -18.99 -40.19 -2.05
N GLY A 42 -18.73 -41.38 -1.51
CA GLY A 42 -19.28 -41.85 -0.25
C GLY A 42 -18.18 -41.89 0.80
N LEU A 43 -18.32 -41.05 1.83
CA LEU A 43 -17.39 -40.98 2.93
C LEU A 43 -18.10 -41.25 4.25
N THR A 44 -17.41 -41.95 5.13
CA THR A 44 -17.79 -41.98 6.54
C THR A 44 -17.44 -40.64 7.20
N PRO A 45 -18.02 -40.29 8.36
CA PRO A 45 -17.66 -39.09 9.11
C PRO A 45 -16.19 -39.02 9.52
N ASP A 46 -15.51 -40.16 9.68
CA ASP A 46 -14.06 -40.26 9.92
C ASP A 46 -13.22 -40.21 8.62
N GLY A 47 -13.86 -39.97 7.47
CA GLY A 47 -13.21 -39.67 6.19
C GLY A 47 -12.75 -40.88 5.38
N LYS A 48 -13.13 -42.11 5.79
CA LYS A 48 -12.85 -43.33 5.01
C LYS A 48 -13.75 -43.41 3.80
N ILE A 49 -13.22 -43.91 2.69
CA ILE A 49 -13.89 -43.85 1.39
C ILE A 49 -14.35 -45.24 1.03
N PHE A 50 -15.67 -45.42 0.92
CA PHE A 50 -16.26 -46.68 0.49
C PHE A 50 -16.84 -46.62 -0.94
N LEU A 51 -16.95 -45.40 -1.51
CA LEU A 51 -17.25 -45.13 -2.92
C LEU A 51 -16.39 -43.99 -3.47
N ALA A 52 -15.69 -44.25 -4.57
CA ALA A 52 -14.87 -43.24 -5.26
C ALA A 52 -15.05 -43.30 -6.77
N GLY A 53 -14.85 -42.15 -7.41
CA GLY A 53 -14.91 -42.01 -8.85
C GLY A 53 -13.61 -41.42 -9.39
N ALA A 54 -13.31 -41.68 -10.66
CA ALA A 54 -12.25 -40.98 -11.36
C ALA A 54 -12.58 -40.78 -12.84
N CYS A 55 -12.12 -39.67 -13.40
CA CYS A 55 -12.03 -39.51 -14.84
C CYS A 55 -10.67 -39.99 -15.33
N TYR A 56 -10.64 -40.97 -16.23
CA TYR A 56 -9.39 -41.47 -16.82
C TYR A 56 -9.39 -41.23 -18.32
N ARG A 57 -8.54 -40.30 -18.77
CA ARG A 57 -8.51 -39.78 -20.15
C ARG A 57 -9.93 -39.40 -20.62
N GLN A 58 -10.49 -40.13 -21.58
CA GLN A 58 -11.81 -39.84 -22.14
C GLN A 58 -12.95 -40.58 -21.42
N GLY A 59 -12.65 -41.68 -20.71
CA GLY A 59 -13.63 -42.47 -19.97
C GLY A 59 -13.67 -42.17 -18.48
N ARG A 60 -14.39 -43.02 -17.76
CA ARG A 60 -14.76 -42.82 -16.36
C ARG A 60 -14.76 -44.16 -15.63
N VAL A 61 -14.44 -44.11 -14.35
CA VAL A 61 -14.43 -45.28 -13.47
C VAL A 61 -15.06 -44.95 -12.13
N ILE A 62 -15.84 -45.90 -11.60
CA ILE A 62 -16.32 -45.90 -10.21
C ILE A 62 -15.89 -47.21 -9.58
N VAL A 63 -15.38 -47.11 -8.36
CA VAL A 63 -15.00 -48.26 -7.54
C VAL A 63 -15.81 -48.30 -6.26
N ALA A 64 -16.31 -49.49 -5.93
CA ALA A 64 -16.93 -49.80 -4.65
C ALA A 64 -16.06 -50.78 -3.85
N GLY A 65 -15.93 -50.55 -2.54
CA GLY A 65 -15.08 -51.36 -1.67
C GLY A 65 -15.51 -52.84 -1.51
N HIS A 66 -16.66 -53.22 -2.04
CA HIS A 66 -17.18 -54.59 -2.00
C HIS A 66 -18.07 -54.85 -3.23
N GLU A 67 -18.03 -56.03 -3.85
CA GLU A 67 -18.82 -56.28 -5.07
C GLU A 67 -20.32 -56.34 -4.82
N THR A 68 -20.76 -56.77 -3.62
CA THR A 68 -22.19 -56.86 -3.29
C THR A 68 -22.90 -55.50 -3.29
N TYR A 69 -22.16 -54.40 -3.13
CA TYR A 69 -22.73 -53.05 -3.15
C TYR A 69 -23.28 -52.68 -4.53
N LEU A 70 -22.68 -53.24 -5.60
CA LEU A 70 -23.10 -53.00 -6.97
C LEU A 70 -24.53 -53.53 -7.25
N GLY A 71 -25.00 -54.49 -6.44
CA GLY A 71 -26.34 -55.08 -6.54
C GLY A 71 -27.23 -54.83 -5.32
N SER A 72 -26.83 -53.92 -4.42
CA SER A 72 -27.59 -53.62 -3.20
C SER A 72 -28.79 -52.73 -3.50
N GLU A 73 -29.98 -53.14 -3.06
CA GLU A 73 -31.21 -52.34 -3.21
C GLU A 73 -31.12 -51.00 -2.43
N LEU A 74 -30.37 -50.95 -1.33
CA LEU A 74 -30.18 -49.74 -0.52
C LEU A 74 -29.30 -48.67 -1.21
N LEU A 75 -28.43 -49.10 -2.13
CA LEU A 75 -27.59 -48.22 -2.93
C LEU A 75 -28.07 -48.12 -4.38
N SER A 76 -29.26 -48.66 -4.67
CA SER A 76 -29.77 -48.81 -6.04
C SER A 76 -29.77 -47.50 -6.82
N THR A 77 -30.27 -46.42 -6.22
CA THR A 77 -30.28 -45.08 -6.83
C THR A 77 -28.87 -44.64 -7.21
N PHE A 78 -27.92 -44.77 -6.30
CA PHE A 78 -26.53 -44.41 -6.58
C PHE A 78 -25.91 -45.29 -7.67
N MET A 79 -26.15 -46.61 -7.63
CA MET A 79 -25.54 -47.54 -8.57
C MET A 79 -26.07 -47.36 -9.99
N ILE A 80 -27.34 -47.01 -10.14
CA ILE A 80 -27.91 -46.65 -11.43
C ILE A 80 -27.29 -45.34 -11.93
N ASN A 81 -27.22 -44.30 -11.10
CA ASN A 81 -26.54 -43.04 -11.43
C ASN A 81 -25.08 -43.29 -11.82
N ALA A 82 -24.39 -44.17 -11.09
CA ALA A 82 -23.01 -44.54 -11.34
C ALA A 82 -22.85 -45.15 -12.74
N VAL A 83 -23.65 -46.15 -13.11
CA VAL A 83 -23.59 -46.76 -14.44
C VAL A 83 -23.92 -45.76 -15.54
N GLU A 84 -24.90 -44.89 -15.34
CA GLU A 84 -25.24 -43.85 -16.33
C GLU A 84 -24.15 -42.78 -16.45
N TRP A 85 -23.51 -42.40 -15.34
CA TRP A 85 -22.37 -41.50 -15.33
C TRP A 85 -21.19 -42.08 -16.10
N LEU A 86 -20.97 -43.40 -15.98
CA LEU A 86 -19.93 -44.16 -16.65
C LEU A 86 -20.21 -44.40 -18.13
N ASP A 87 -21.47 -44.66 -18.48
CA ASP A 87 -21.97 -44.84 -19.84
C ASP A 87 -21.86 -43.55 -20.66
N LYS A 88 -21.93 -42.40 -19.97
CA LYS A 88 -21.89 -41.06 -20.57
C LYS A 88 -22.97 -40.88 -21.64
N GLY A 89 -24.09 -41.60 -21.50
CA GLY A 89 -25.25 -41.53 -22.39
C GLY A 89 -25.04 -42.20 -23.75
N ARG A 90 -24.00 -43.03 -23.93
CA ARG A 90 -23.82 -43.86 -25.12
C ARG A 90 -24.98 -44.83 -25.34
N LYS A 91 -25.66 -45.27 -24.27
CA LYS A 91 -26.78 -46.23 -24.28
C LYS A 91 -26.47 -47.53 -25.01
N GLY A 92 -25.19 -47.88 -25.11
CA GLY A 92 -24.77 -49.17 -25.65
C GLY A 92 -25.00 -50.28 -24.61
N VAL A 93 -24.58 -51.49 -24.96
CA VAL A 93 -24.77 -52.65 -24.09
C VAL A 93 -23.93 -52.50 -22.82
N ILE A 94 -24.57 -52.66 -21.66
CA ILE A 94 -23.91 -52.73 -20.35
C ILE A 94 -23.56 -54.18 -20.09
N GLY A 95 -22.29 -54.54 -20.25
CA GLY A 95 -21.83 -55.89 -19.99
C GLY A 95 -21.63 -56.09 -18.50
N VAL A 96 -22.38 -57.02 -17.90
CA VAL A 96 -22.25 -57.38 -16.48
C VAL A 96 -21.67 -58.79 -16.38
N LEU A 97 -20.62 -58.98 -15.59
CA LEU A 97 -20.04 -60.31 -15.39
C LEU A 97 -21.10 -61.33 -14.89
N PRO A 98 -21.13 -62.58 -15.42
CA PRO A 98 -22.14 -63.58 -15.06
C PRO A 98 -22.28 -63.90 -13.56
N GLU A 99 -21.22 -63.64 -12.79
CA GLU A 99 -21.16 -63.84 -11.34
C GLU A 99 -21.91 -62.75 -10.55
N LEU A 100 -22.07 -61.55 -11.12
CA LEU A 100 -22.74 -60.40 -10.50
C LEU A 100 -24.25 -60.37 -10.80
N LYS A 101 -24.94 -61.48 -10.50
CA LYS A 101 -26.36 -61.67 -10.84
C LYS A 101 -27.30 -60.65 -10.19
N ASP A 102 -26.97 -60.18 -9.00
CA ASP A 102 -27.77 -59.18 -8.29
C ASP A 102 -27.61 -57.79 -8.91
N ALA A 103 -26.38 -57.40 -9.27
CA ALA A 103 -26.14 -56.17 -10.02
C ALA A 103 -26.82 -56.21 -11.40
N TYR A 104 -26.73 -57.33 -12.11
CA TYR A 104 -27.47 -57.51 -13.38
C TYR A 104 -28.98 -57.36 -13.19
N ARG A 105 -29.56 -58.00 -12.16
CA ARG A 105 -31.01 -57.88 -11.88
C ARG A 105 -31.40 -56.44 -11.53
N LEU A 106 -30.62 -55.76 -10.69
CA LEU A 106 -30.86 -54.38 -10.28
C LEU A 106 -30.81 -53.43 -11.48
N LEU A 107 -29.72 -53.49 -12.26
CA LEU A 107 -29.50 -52.62 -13.43
C LEU A 107 -30.43 -52.95 -14.60
N SER A 108 -30.81 -54.22 -14.80
CA SER A 108 -31.78 -54.59 -15.85
C SER A 108 -33.19 -54.10 -15.49
N LYS A 109 -33.57 -54.11 -14.22
CA LYS A 109 -34.87 -53.63 -13.75
C LYS A 109 -35.03 -52.12 -13.91
N SER A 110 -33.95 -51.35 -13.93
CA SER A 110 -33.98 -49.91 -14.21
C SER A 110 -34.09 -49.57 -15.69
N GLY A 111 -34.15 -50.58 -16.58
CA GLY A 111 -34.36 -50.41 -18.02
C GLY A 111 -33.07 -50.22 -18.84
N LEU A 112 -31.89 -50.40 -18.24
CA LEU A 112 -30.62 -50.38 -18.95
C LEU A 112 -30.46 -51.66 -19.81
N GLN A 113 -29.84 -51.54 -21.00
CA GLN A 113 -29.57 -52.68 -21.88
C GLN A 113 -28.42 -53.53 -21.36
N CYS A 114 -28.69 -54.28 -20.30
CA CYS A 114 -27.73 -55.15 -19.66
C CYS A 114 -27.65 -56.49 -20.39
N GLN A 115 -26.43 -56.99 -20.58
CA GLN A 115 -26.17 -58.35 -21.02
C GLN A 115 -25.20 -59.02 -20.05
N LEU A 116 -25.48 -60.26 -19.67
CA LEU A 116 -24.51 -61.08 -18.97
C LEU A 116 -23.41 -61.52 -19.95
N THR A 117 -22.21 -60.97 -19.81
CA THR A 117 -21.07 -61.25 -20.70
C THR A 117 -19.76 -60.92 -20.02
N GLY A 118 -18.66 -61.53 -20.49
CA GLY A 118 -17.31 -61.02 -20.23
C GLY A 118 -17.01 -59.74 -21.01
N PHE A 119 -15.81 -59.19 -20.81
CA PHE A 119 -15.40 -57.92 -21.43
C PHE A 119 -15.39 -58.01 -22.96
N LYS A 120 -15.93 -56.98 -23.62
CA LYS A 120 -15.84 -56.73 -25.07
C LYS A 120 -15.67 -55.23 -25.30
N GLU A 121 -14.96 -54.87 -26.36
CA GLU A 121 -14.60 -53.47 -26.64
C GLU A 121 -15.77 -52.62 -27.13
N ASP A 122 -16.80 -53.24 -27.71
CA ASP A 122 -18.02 -52.58 -28.18
C ASP A 122 -19.03 -52.29 -27.07
N LEU A 123 -18.75 -52.74 -25.84
CA LEU A 123 -19.56 -52.42 -24.68
C LEU A 123 -19.50 -50.93 -24.38
N SER A 124 -20.54 -50.45 -23.71
CA SER A 124 -20.55 -49.06 -23.28
C SER A 124 -20.07 -48.88 -21.85
N VAL A 125 -20.52 -49.76 -20.95
CA VAL A 125 -19.99 -49.87 -19.59
C VAL A 125 -19.75 -51.34 -19.32
N PHE A 126 -18.63 -51.62 -18.68
CA PHE A 126 -18.33 -52.94 -18.17
C PHE A 126 -18.42 -52.94 -16.64
N VAL A 127 -19.24 -53.85 -16.10
CA VAL A 127 -19.46 -54.03 -14.67
C VAL A 127 -18.83 -55.34 -14.23
N CYS A 128 -17.80 -55.26 -13.38
CA CYS A 128 -16.96 -56.40 -13.06
C CYS A 128 -16.45 -56.46 -11.62
N THR A 129 -15.77 -57.56 -11.28
CA THR A 129 -15.11 -57.74 -9.98
C THR A 129 -13.62 -57.43 -10.06
N SER A 130 -13.02 -57.12 -8.91
CA SER A 130 -11.59 -56.81 -8.80
C SER A 130 -10.67 -58.05 -8.68
N TYR A 131 -11.15 -59.26 -9.00
CA TYR A 131 -10.42 -60.51 -8.71
C TYR A 131 -9.65 -61.12 -9.89
N ASN A 132 -9.81 -60.58 -11.10
CA ASN A 132 -9.14 -61.09 -12.30
C ASN A 132 -8.64 -59.91 -13.16
N ASP A 133 -7.39 -60.01 -13.60
CA ASP A 133 -6.67 -58.98 -14.34
C ASP A 133 -6.15 -59.46 -15.71
N ALA A 134 -6.56 -60.65 -16.17
CA ALA A 134 -6.07 -61.24 -17.42
C ALA A 134 -6.28 -60.34 -18.67
N GLN A 135 -7.27 -59.45 -18.64
CA GLN A 135 -7.57 -58.47 -19.72
C GLN A 135 -7.33 -57.01 -19.27
N CYS A 136 -6.40 -56.80 -18.33
CA CYS A 136 -6.16 -55.50 -17.70
C CYS A 136 -5.81 -54.41 -18.72
N LYS A 137 -4.99 -54.71 -19.74
CA LYS A 137 -4.55 -53.69 -20.71
C LYS A 137 -5.71 -53.23 -21.58
N GLU A 138 -6.49 -54.17 -22.06
CA GLU A 138 -7.64 -53.97 -22.92
C GLU A 138 -8.72 -53.13 -22.20
N ILE A 139 -8.98 -53.43 -20.92
CA ILE A 139 -9.91 -52.65 -20.09
C ILE A 139 -9.40 -51.21 -19.86
N GLN A 140 -8.11 -51.03 -19.59
CA GLN A 140 -7.52 -49.70 -19.42
C GLN A 140 -7.59 -48.85 -20.69
N GLU A 141 -7.35 -49.47 -21.85
CA GLU A 141 -7.45 -48.80 -23.15
C GLU A 141 -8.88 -48.46 -23.49
N PHE A 142 -9.82 -49.37 -23.22
CA PHE A 142 -11.25 -49.13 -23.37
C PHE A 142 -11.73 -47.92 -22.57
N VAL A 143 -11.43 -47.86 -21.26
CA VAL A 143 -11.76 -46.68 -20.44
C VAL A 143 -11.02 -45.45 -20.97
N GLY A 144 -9.73 -45.60 -21.32
CA GLY A 144 -8.95 -44.51 -21.88
C GLY A 144 -9.54 -43.89 -23.15
N GLY A 145 -10.14 -44.73 -24.01
CA GLY A 145 -10.83 -44.37 -25.25
C GLY A 145 -12.26 -43.86 -25.07
N GLY A 146 -12.79 -43.89 -23.85
CA GLY A 146 -14.09 -43.32 -23.54
C GLY A 146 -15.00 -44.22 -22.73
N GLY A 147 -14.75 -45.53 -22.70
CA GLY A 147 -15.55 -46.55 -22.02
C GLY A 147 -15.77 -46.28 -20.53
N GLY A 148 -16.83 -46.86 -19.99
CA GLY A 148 -17.16 -46.78 -18.56
C GLY A 148 -16.79 -48.06 -17.82
N LEU A 149 -16.22 -47.93 -16.62
CA LEU A 149 -15.91 -49.08 -15.76
C LEU A 149 -16.55 -48.93 -14.38
N LEU A 150 -17.40 -49.89 -14.01
CA LEU A 150 -17.88 -50.04 -12.64
C LEU A 150 -17.26 -51.31 -12.06
N ILE A 151 -16.46 -51.18 -11.01
CA ILE A 151 -15.73 -52.31 -10.45
C ILE A 151 -15.90 -52.38 -8.93
N GLY A 152 -16.08 -53.60 -8.41
CA GLY A 152 -16.23 -53.83 -6.98
C GLY A 152 -15.43 -55.02 -6.50
N GLY A 153 -14.90 -54.92 -5.29
CA GLY A 153 -14.46 -56.11 -4.55
C GLY A 153 -13.58 -55.85 -3.34
N GLN A 154 -13.46 -56.86 -2.49
CA GLN A 154 -12.76 -56.82 -1.23
C GLN A 154 -11.29 -57.27 -1.34
N ALA A 155 -10.39 -56.28 -1.47
CA ALA A 155 -8.95 -56.54 -1.48
C ALA A 155 -8.42 -57.07 -0.13
N TRP A 156 -9.09 -56.77 1.00
CA TRP A 156 -8.69 -57.30 2.32
C TRP A 156 -8.71 -58.84 2.39
N SER A 157 -9.64 -59.49 1.70
CA SER A 157 -9.75 -60.97 1.70
C SER A 157 -8.63 -61.61 0.89
N TRP A 158 -8.20 -60.97 -0.20
CA TRP A 158 -7.05 -61.40 -1.00
C TRP A 158 -5.74 -61.22 -0.24
N ALA A 159 -5.57 -60.07 0.43
CA ALA A 159 -4.39 -59.79 1.26
C ALA A 159 -4.27 -60.78 2.43
N PHE A 160 -5.39 -61.19 3.02
CA PHE A 160 -5.40 -62.21 4.07
C PHE A 160 -4.93 -63.59 3.58
N LYS A 161 -5.25 -63.97 2.33
CA LYS A 161 -4.84 -65.25 1.73
C LYS A 161 -3.41 -65.22 1.17
N ASN A 162 -2.85 -64.03 0.92
CA ASN A 162 -1.52 -63.81 0.37
C ASN A 162 -0.74 -62.79 1.23
N PRO A 163 -0.45 -63.12 2.51
CA PRO A 163 0.08 -62.15 3.47
C PRO A 163 1.46 -61.59 3.11
N ASP A 164 2.23 -62.31 2.28
CA ASP A 164 3.58 -61.95 1.87
C ASP A 164 3.64 -61.11 0.57
N LEU A 165 2.48 -60.85 -0.04
CA LEU A 165 2.34 -60.11 -1.31
C LEU A 165 1.72 -58.71 -1.08
N ASN A 166 2.11 -57.73 -1.88
CA ASN A 166 1.66 -56.34 -1.71
C ASN A 166 0.31 -56.09 -2.37
N VAL A 167 -0.74 -55.90 -1.56
CA VAL A 167 -2.12 -55.67 -2.05
C VAL A 167 -2.25 -54.48 -3.02
N MET A 168 -1.43 -53.44 -2.88
CA MET A 168 -1.52 -52.25 -3.75
C MET A 168 -1.01 -52.52 -5.17
N THR A 169 0.00 -53.39 -5.29
CA THR A 169 0.74 -53.59 -6.54
C THR A 169 0.57 -54.98 -7.14
N GLU A 170 0.05 -55.94 -6.38
CA GLU A 170 -0.05 -57.35 -6.79
C GLU A 170 -1.49 -57.89 -6.71
N CYS A 171 -2.41 -57.16 -6.09
CA CYS A 171 -3.82 -57.54 -6.12
C CYS A 171 -4.40 -57.30 -7.54
N PRO A 172 -5.04 -58.29 -8.17
CA PRO A 172 -5.48 -58.22 -9.57
C PRO A 172 -6.24 -56.94 -9.93
N GLY A 173 -7.24 -56.52 -9.14
CA GLY A 173 -8.04 -55.33 -9.45
C GLY A 173 -7.27 -54.02 -9.38
N ASN A 174 -6.19 -53.97 -8.60
CA ASN A 174 -5.34 -52.79 -8.50
C ASN A 174 -4.40 -52.65 -9.70
N HIS A 175 -4.08 -53.73 -10.41
CA HIS A 175 -3.40 -53.63 -11.72
C HIS A 175 -4.25 -52.83 -12.71
N VAL A 176 -5.58 -53.00 -12.68
CA VAL A 176 -6.54 -52.27 -13.53
C VAL A 176 -6.71 -50.83 -13.05
N LEU A 177 -7.02 -50.65 -11.76
CA LEU A 177 -7.42 -49.35 -11.18
C LEU A 177 -6.26 -48.37 -10.95
N GLY A 178 -5.05 -48.87 -10.67
CA GLY A 178 -3.92 -48.04 -10.25
C GLY A 178 -3.54 -46.96 -11.27
N LYS A 179 -3.64 -47.25 -12.58
CA LYS A 179 -3.40 -46.23 -13.63
C LYS A 179 -4.48 -45.14 -13.69
N MET A 180 -5.67 -45.41 -13.15
CA MET A 180 -6.80 -44.49 -13.11
C MET A 180 -6.83 -43.66 -11.83
N GLY A 181 -5.85 -43.84 -10.93
CA GLY A 181 -5.72 -43.06 -9.71
C GLY A 181 -6.53 -43.61 -8.53
N LEU A 182 -6.97 -44.86 -8.60
CA LEU A 182 -7.79 -45.55 -7.60
C LEU A 182 -7.11 -46.84 -7.15
N CYS A 183 -7.21 -47.17 -5.88
CA CYS A 183 -6.65 -48.42 -5.35
C CYS A 183 -7.46 -48.95 -4.16
N LEU A 184 -7.79 -50.24 -4.19
CA LEU A 184 -8.46 -50.96 -3.10
C LEU A 184 -7.43 -51.39 -2.06
N LEU A 185 -7.67 -51.06 -0.79
CA LEU A 185 -6.77 -51.36 0.32
C LEU A 185 -7.14 -52.68 1.00
N GLY A 186 -6.15 -53.31 1.64
CA GLY A 186 -6.36 -54.51 2.47
C GLY A 186 -7.07 -54.27 3.82
N LYS A 187 -7.70 -53.09 4.02
CA LYS A 187 -8.35 -52.66 5.28
C LYS A 187 -9.85 -52.49 5.09
N THR A 188 -10.64 -52.68 6.14
CA THR A 188 -12.11 -52.58 6.09
C THR A 188 -12.64 -51.19 6.52
N VAL A 189 -13.75 -50.74 5.94
CA VAL A 189 -14.56 -49.58 6.41
C VAL A 189 -15.75 -50.08 7.25
N GLU A 190 -16.15 -49.30 8.25
CA GLU A 190 -17.27 -49.63 9.12
C GLU A 190 -18.62 -49.48 8.39
N ALA A 191 -19.54 -50.39 8.64
CA ALA A 191 -20.89 -50.34 8.07
C ALA A 191 -21.76 -49.32 8.81
N GLY A 192 -22.45 -48.42 8.09
CA GLY A 192 -23.19 -47.30 8.69
C GLY A 192 -24.09 -46.54 7.70
N PHE A 193 -24.63 -45.40 8.14
CA PHE A 193 -25.50 -44.51 7.34
C PHE A 193 -24.90 -43.10 7.26
N TYR A 194 -24.62 -42.58 6.06
CA TYR A 194 -23.76 -41.39 5.88
C TYR A 194 -24.29 -40.37 4.87
N LYS A 195 -24.21 -39.06 5.14
CA LYS A 195 -24.76 -37.99 4.28
C LYS A 195 -23.87 -37.56 3.09
N ALA A 196 -24.50 -37.02 2.05
CA ALA A 196 -23.87 -36.44 0.84
C ALA A 196 -23.39 -34.95 1.00
N PRO A 197 -22.24 -34.49 0.43
CA PRO A 197 -21.61 -33.13 0.61
C PRO A 197 -22.00 -31.92 -0.34
N HIS A 198 -21.70 -30.62 0.00
CA HIS A 198 -21.96 -29.32 -0.76
C HIS A 198 -20.89 -28.13 -0.60
N VAL A 199 -20.76 -27.12 -1.53
CA VAL A 199 -19.82 -25.90 -1.48
C VAL A 199 -20.34 -24.59 -2.19
N PHE A 200 -20.16 -23.34 -1.64
CA PHE A 200 -20.81 -22.06 -2.08
C PHE A 200 -19.99 -20.77 -2.38
N GLN A 201 -18.69 -20.65 -2.09
CA GLN A 201 -17.99 -19.33 -2.11
C GLN A 201 -17.67 -18.78 -3.53
N ASP A 202 -17.31 -19.64 -4.49
CA ASP A 202 -16.96 -19.27 -5.87
C ASP A 202 -18.15 -18.72 -6.68
N ASP A 203 -19.37 -19.07 -6.29
CA ASP A 203 -20.59 -18.69 -7.00
C ASP A 203 -20.91 -17.20 -6.83
N ILE A 204 -20.67 -16.66 -5.63
CA ILE A 204 -20.86 -15.23 -5.34
C ILE A 204 -19.82 -14.40 -6.09
N GLU A 205 -18.58 -14.90 -6.21
CA GLU A 205 -17.52 -14.24 -6.98
C GLU A 205 -17.89 -14.11 -8.46
N PHE A 206 -18.44 -15.17 -9.06
CA PHE A 206 -18.88 -15.13 -10.45
C PHE A 206 -20.06 -14.17 -10.65
N LEU A 207 -21.06 -14.23 -9.76
CA LEU A 207 -22.26 -13.41 -9.87
C LEU A 207 -21.96 -11.91 -9.77
N LEU A 208 -20.99 -11.53 -8.94
CA LEU A 208 -20.61 -10.13 -8.71
C LEU A 208 -19.48 -9.64 -9.63
N GLN A 209 -19.04 -10.44 -10.61
CA GLN A 209 -17.96 -10.08 -11.51
C GLN A 209 -18.29 -8.79 -12.29
N GLY A 210 -17.58 -7.69 -12.01
CA GLY A 210 -17.84 -6.39 -12.65
C GLY A 210 -19.06 -5.64 -12.11
N VAL A 211 -19.62 -6.06 -10.97
CA VAL A 211 -20.75 -5.40 -10.29
C VAL A 211 -20.26 -4.79 -8.98
N SER A 212 -20.18 -3.45 -8.92
CA SER A 212 -19.78 -2.73 -7.70
C SER A 212 -20.98 -2.27 -6.86
N GLU A 213 -22.12 -2.05 -7.50
CA GLU A 213 -23.37 -1.57 -6.89
C GLU A 213 -24.59 -2.06 -7.67
N PHE A 214 -25.72 -2.08 -6.98
CA PHE A 214 -27.06 -2.39 -7.46
C PHE A 214 -27.91 -1.11 -7.33
N ASP A 215 -28.15 -0.42 -8.44
CA ASP A 215 -29.09 0.69 -8.47
C ASP A 215 -30.49 0.17 -8.78
N ILE A 216 -31.35 0.14 -7.77
CA ILE A 216 -32.76 -0.26 -7.90
C ILE A 216 -33.72 0.92 -7.75
N GLN A 217 -33.24 2.17 -7.87
CA GLN A 217 -34.08 3.38 -7.81
C GLN A 217 -35.08 3.44 -8.97
N GLY A 218 -36.29 3.94 -8.72
CA GLY A 218 -37.33 4.08 -9.75
C GLY A 218 -38.75 4.06 -9.19
N LYS A 219 -39.73 3.87 -10.07
CA LYS A 219 -41.17 3.79 -9.71
C LYS A 219 -41.59 2.42 -9.17
N ALA A 220 -40.69 1.44 -9.19
CA ALA A 220 -40.91 0.06 -8.76
C ALA A 220 -40.78 -0.06 -7.22
N VAL A 221 -41.74 -0.73 -6.56
CA VAL A 221 -41.69 -0.98 -5.11
C VAL A 221 -41.36 -2.45 -4.85
N PRO A 222 -40.12 -2.79 -4.45
CA PRO A 222 -39.72 -4.18 -4.25
C PRO A 222 -40.37 -4.84 -3.04
N SER A 223 -40.65 -6.14 -3.16
CA SER A 223 -40.87 -7.00 -2.01
C SER A 223 -39.54 -7.34 -1.31
N GLU A 224 -39.61 -7.87 -0.09
CA GLU A 224 -38.47 -8.51 0.57
C GLU A 224 -38.37 -10.00 0.17
N VAL A 225 -37.15 -10.55 0.06
CA VAL A 225 -36.89 -11.97 -0.16
C VAL A 225 -36.43 -12.61 1.16
N LEU A 226 -37.14 -13.64 1.61
CA LEU A 226 -36.72 -14.51 2.69
C LEU A 226 -35.87 -15.66 2.12
N VAL A 227 -34.63 -15.77 2.60
CA VAL A 227 -33.68 -16.83 2.27
C VAL A 227 -33.61 -17.82 3.43
N HIS A 228 -34.00 -19.08 3.23
CA HIS A 228 -34.11 -20.06 4.32
C HIS A 228 -33.64 -21.49 3.98
N GLY A 229 -33.35 -21.80 2.71
CA GLY A 229 -32.81 -23.12 2.32
C GLY A 229 -31.33 -23.28 2.66
N SER A 230 -30.88 -24.49 3.01
CA SER A 230 -29.48 -24.80 3.32
C SER A 230 -28.51 -24.60 2.16
N LEU A 231 -29.04 -24.49 0.93
CA LEU A 231 -28.29 -24.21 -0.29
C LEU A 231 -28.59 -22.82 -0.88
N ALA A 232 -29.35 -22.01 -0.15
CA ALA A 232 -29.77 -20.68 -0.56
C ALA A 232 -28.88 -19.62 0.09
N PHE A 233 -28.59 -18.55 -0.64
CA PHE A 233 -27.69 -17.47 -0.23
C PHE A 233 -28.19 -16.10 -0.73
N PRO A 234 -28.05 -15.03 0.06
CA PRO A 234 -28.37 -13.68 -0.39
C PRO A 234 -27.31 -13.14 -1.36
N ILE A 235 -27.73 -12.30 -2.31
CA ILE A 235 -26.84 -11.68 -3.31
C ILE A 235 -26.86 -10.15 -3.21
N GLY A 236 -28.07 -9.55 -3.17
CA GLY A 236 -28.27 -8.09 -3.06
C GLY A 236 -29.07 -7.76 -1.80
N LEU A 237 -28.54 -6.88 -0.95
CA LEU A 237 -29.06 -6.55 0.37
C LEU A 237 -29.24 -5.02 0.56
N THR A 238 -30.30 -4.61 1.24
CA THR A 238 -30.42 -3.24 1.78
C THR A 238 -29.53 -3.05 3.03
N PRO A 239 -29.31 -1.81 3.49
CA PRO A 239 -28.58 -1.54 4.74
C PRO A 239 -29.19 -2.23 5.98
N ASP A 240 -30.51 -2.41 6.01
CA ASP A 240 -31.24 -3.16 7.05
C ASP A 240 -31.33 -4.67 6.76
N ARG A 241 -30.52 -5.19 5.84
CA ARG A 241 -30.37 -6.60 5.43
C ARG A 241 -31.60 -7.28 4.86
N LYS A 242 -32.52 -6.53 4.28
CA LYS A 242 -33.59 -7.10 3.48
C LYS A 242 -33.01 -7.50 2.13
N ALA A 243 -33.12 -8.78 1.79
CA ALA A 243 -32.65 -9.26 0.50
C ALA A 243 -33.63 -8.86 -0.61
N PHE A 244 -33.09 -8.34 -1.71
CA PHE A 244 -33.82 -8.05 -2.94
C PHE A 244 -33.33 -8.89 -4.13
N LEU A 245 -32.18 -9.54 -3.99
CA LEU A 245 -31.66 -10.58 -4.87
C LEU A 245 -31.13 -11.75 -4.03
N ALA A 246 -31.48 -12.98 -4.40
CA ALA A 246 -30.97 -14.19 -3.73
C ALA A 246 -30.81 -15.34 -4.72
N GLY A 247 -29.86 -16.23 -4.42
CA GLY A 247 -29.54 -17.42 -5.22
C GLY A 247 -29.75 -18.70 -4.41
N THR A 248 -30.02 -19.82 -5.08
CA THR A 248 -30.04 -21.14 -4.43
C THR A 248 -29.73 -22.24 -5.42
N TYR A 249 -29.23 -23.36 -4.89
CA TYR A 249 -29.17 -24.62 -5.61
C TYR A 249 -30.41 -25.45 -5.26
N PHE A 250 -31.07 -25.97 -6.29
CA PHE A 250 -32.23 -26.83 -6.10
C PHE A 250 -32.21 -27.98 -7.11
N GLY A 251 -32.00 -29.20 -6.60
CA GLY A 251 -31.64 -30.34 -7.45
C GLY A 251 -30.34 -30.03 -8.21
N GLN A 252 -30.38 -30.17 -9.53
CA GLN A 252 -29.25 -29.81 -10.41
C GLN A 252 -29.34 -28.38 -10.95
N GLY A 253 -30.44 -27.68 -10.68
CA GLY A 253 -30.68 -26.33 -11.18
C GLY A 253 -30.15 -25.25 -10.27
N ARG A 254 -30.22 -24.05 -10.81
CA ARG A 254 -29.84 -22.82 -10.13
C ARG A 254 -30.99 -21.85 -10.27
N VAL A 255 -31.23 -21.10 -9.20
CA VAL A 255 -32.33 -20.15 -9.15
C VAL A 255 -31.79 -18.83 -8.67
N ILE A 256 -32.21 -17.76 -9.32
CA ILE A 256 -32.07 -16.41 -8.82
C ILE A 256 -33.47 -15.80 -8.79
N VAL A 257 -33.80 -15.21 -7.64
CA VAL A 257 -35.01 -14.42 -7.47
C VAL A 257 -34.64 -12.93 -7.39
N ALA A 258 -35.38 -12.10 -8.13
CA ALA A 258 -35.37 -10.65 -8.01
C ALA A 258 -36.72 -10.18 -7.45
N SER A 259 -36.69 -9.29 -6.47
CA SER A 259 -37.90 -8.91 -5.73
C SER A 259 -38.84 -7.91 -6.43
N HIS A 260 -38.58 -7.66 -7.71
CA HIS A 260 -39.47 -6.99 -8.65
C HIS A 260 -39.07 -7.35 -10.08
N GLU A 261 -40.03 -7.51 -10.98
CA GLU A 261 -39.81 -7.86 -12.37
C GLU A 261 -39.10 -6.76 -13.19
N ILE A 262 -39.27 -5.48 -12.82
CA ILE A 262 -38.62 -4.34 -13.48
C ILE A 262 -37.09 -4.42 -13.36
N TYR A 263 -36.56 -5.07 -12.31
CA TYR A 263 -35.13 -5.22 -12.11
C TYR A 263 -34.47 -6.07 -13.19
N LEU A 264 -35.22 -6.99 -13.80
CA LEU A 264 -34.72 -7.84 -14.89
C LEU A 264 -34.39 -7.03 -16.16
N SER A 265 -34.98 -5.85 -16.30
CA SER A 265 -34.79 -4.94 -17.44
C SER A 265 -34.08 -3.64 -17.08
N HIS A 266 -33.61 -3.48 -15.84
CA HIS A 266 -33.04 -2.23 -15.38
C HIS A 266 -31.59 -2.08 -15.84
N GLU A 267 -31.27 -1.00 -16.56
CA GLU A 267 -29.97 -0.85 -17.25
C GLU A 267 -28.77 -0.88 -16.28
N SER A 268 -28.91 -0.27 -15.10
CA SER A 268 -27.87 -0.29 -14.05
C SER A 268 -27.58 -1.70 -13.48
N LEU A 269 -28.53 -2.64 -13.59
CA LEU A 269 -28.37 -4.01 -13.13
C LEU A 269 -27.92 -4.93 -14.25
N SER A 270 -27.69 -4.40 -15.46
CA SER A 270 -27.43 -5.20 -16.66
C SER A 270 -26.25 -6.15 -16.51
N THR A 271 -25.11 -5.69 -16.00
CA THR A 271 -23.94 -6.54 -15.75
C THR A 271 -24.26 -7.70 -14.83
N PHE A 272 -24.99 -7.44 -13.73
CA PHE A 272 -25.42 -8.49 -12.83
C PHE A 272 -26.40 -9.45 -13.51
N MET A 273 -27.39 -8.95 -14.24
CA MET A 273 -28.38 -9.79 -14.92
C MET A 273 -27.72 -10.67 -15.99
N ILE A 274 -26.69 -10.17 -16.67
CA ILE A 274 -25.88 -10.94 -17.60
C ILE A 274 -25.11 -12.03 -16.86
N ASN A 275 -24.42 -11.71 -15.75
CA ASN A 275 -23.72 -12.71 -14.94
C ASN A 275 -24.67 -13.75 -14.35
N ALA A 276 -25.82 -13.30 -13.85
CA ALA A 276 -26.88 -14.12 -13.28
C ALA A 276 -27.42 -15.08 -14.33
N VAL A 277 -27.80 -14.59 -15.51
CA VAL A 277 -28.24 -15.43 -16.62
C VAL A 277 -27.12 -16.37 -17.06
N GLN A 278 -25.86 -15.92 -17.15
CA GLN A 278 -24.71 -16.80 -17.45
C GLN A 278 -24.46 -17.85 -16.35
N TRP A 279 -24.74 -17.54 -15.09
CA TRP A 279 -24.58 -18.46 -13.95
C TRP A 279 -25.68 -19.51 -13.93
N LEU A 280 -26.93 -19.08 -14.17
CA LEU A 280 -28.13 -19.90 -14.31
C LEU A 280 -28.08 -20.78 -15.56
N ASP A 281 -27.61 -20.20 -16.66
CA ASP A 281 -27.33 -20.85 -17.93
C ASP A 281 -26.12 -21.79 -17.81
N LYS A 282 -25.33 -21.71 -16.72
CA LYS A 282 -24.06 -22.43 -16.54
C LYS A 282 -23.10 -22.22 -17.73
N ARG A 283 -23.18 -21.05 -18.38
CA ARG A 283 -22.48 -20.64 -19.61
C ARG A 283 -22.69 -21.60 -20.80
N ARG A 284 -23.89 -22.18 -20.93
CA ARG A 284 -24.30 -23.03 -22.06
C ARG A 284 -24.54 -22.25 -23.36
N ASN A 285 -24.73 -20.93 -23.29
CA ASN A 285 -25.15 -20.05 -24.38
C ASN A 285 -26.46 -20.52 -25.05
N GLY A 286 -27.38 -21.08 -24.26
CA GLY A 286 -28.64 -21.62 -24.75
C GLY A 286 -29.71 -20.55 -24.99
N LEU A 287 -30.82 -20.94 -25.61
CA LEU A 287 -31.92 -20.03 -25.87
C LEU A 287 -32.56 -19.59 -24.56
N ILE A 288 -32.48 -18.30 -24.26
CA ILE A 288 -33.07 -17.68 -23.07
C ILE A 288 -34.48 -17.25 -23.45
N GLY A 289 -35.47 -17.97 -22.92
CA GLY A 289 -36.87 -17.63 -23.13
C GLY A 289 -37.30 -16.60 -22.12
N VAL A 290 -37.64 -15.42 -22.62
CA VAL A 290 -38.12 -14.32 -21.80
C VAL A 290 -39.62 -14.21 -22.01
N LEU A 291 -40.38 -14.22 -20.92
CA LEU A 291 -41.84 -14.10 -20.98
C LEU A 291 -42.22 -12.87 -21.85
N PRO A 292 -43.23 -12.93 -22.75
CA PRO A 292 -43.54 -11.82 -23.65
C PRO A 292 -43.91 -10.51 -22.95
N GLU A 293 -44.24 -10.57 -21.66
CA GLU A 293 -44.50 -9.44 -20.76
C GLU A 293 -43.21 -8.72 -20.31
N LEU A 294 -42.05 -9.37 -20.40
CA LEU A 294 -40.74 -8.88 -20.00
C LEU A 294 -39.90 -8.42 -21.21
N LYS A 295 -40.51 -7.70 -22.17
CA LYS A 295 -39.85 -7.30 -23.43
C LYS A 295 -38.57 -6.48 -23.23
N GLU A 296 -38.54 -5.63 -22.21
CA GLU A 296 -37.37 -4.82 -21.92
C GLU A 296 -36.20 -5.66 -21.39
N ALA A 297 -36.48 -6.69 -20.58
CA ALA A 297 -35.45 -7.62 -20.10
C ALA A 297 -34.88 -8.42 -21.28
N TYR A 298 -35.73 -8.80 -22.24
CA TYR A 298 -35.31 -9.41 -23.49
C TYR A 298 -34.33 -8.51 -24.27
N TYR A 299 -34.63 -7.23 -24.48
CA TYR A 299 -33.74 -6.35 -25.23
C TYR A 299 -32.40 -6.14 -24.51
N LEU A 300 -32.42 -5.96 -23.19
CA LEU A 300 -31.22 -5.81 -22.37
C LEU A 300 -30.31 -7.04 -22.49
N LEU A 301 -30.87 -8.23 -22.27
CA LEU A 301 -30.11 -9.47 -22.32
C LEU A 301 -29.62 -9.75 -23.76
N ASN A 302 -30.46 -9.55 -24.77
CA ASN A 302 -30.11 -9.80 -26.16
C ASN A 302 -28.97 -8.88 -26.65
N LYS A 303 -28.94 -7.62 -26.21
CA LYS A 303 -27.87 -6.66 -26.55
C LYS A 303 -26.50 -7.08 -26.03
N SER A 304 -26.44 -7.89 -24.97
CA SER A 304 -25.18 -8.43 -24.43
C SER A 304 -24.61 -9.60 -25.23
N GLY A 305 -25.29 -10.02 -26.32
CA GLY A 305 -24.90 -11.14 -27.16
C GLY A 305 -25.50 -12.48 -26.74
N LEU A 306 -26.32 -12.51 -25.70
CA LEU A 306 -27.09 -13.67 -25.28
C LEU A 306 -28.23 -13.98 -26.26
N GLN A 307 -28.45 -15.24 -26.60
CA GLN A 307 -29.50 -15.65 -27.54
C GLN A 307 -30.87 -15.67 -26.86
N CYS A 308 -31.62 -14.58 -26.95
CA CYS A 308 -32.92 -14.47 -26.32
C CYS A 308 -34.07 -14.69 -27.32
N GLN A 309 -35.22 -15.16 -26.85
CA GLN A 309 -36.49 -15.16 -27.59
C GLN A 309 -37.66 -14.82 -26.66
N LEU A 310 -38.60 -13.99 -27.14
CA LEU A 310 -39.86 -13.75 -26.44
C LEU A 310 -40.79 -14.93 -26.60
N THR A 311 -41.15 -15.59 -25.50
CA THR A 311 -41.98 -16.80 -25.51
C THR A 311 -42.43 -17.17 -24.09
N GLY A 312 -43.51 -17.96 -23.98
CA GLY A 312 -43.95 -18.55 -22.70
C GLY A 312 -42.96 -19.60 -22.18
N PHE A 313 -43.24 -20.18 -21.02
CA PHE A 313 -42.44 -21.31 -20.54
C PHE A 313 -42.47 -22.43 -21.57
N ARG A 314 -41.29 -22.83 -22.02
CA ARG A 314 -41.09 -24.02 -22.82
C ARG A 314 -39.92 -24.78 -22.21
N LYS A 315 -39.97 -26.11 -22.30
CA LYS A 315 -38.98 -26.98 -21.68
C LYS A 315 -37.63 -26.98 -22.42
N ASP A 316 -37.57 -26.43 -23.63
CA ASP A 316 -36.35 -26.31 -24.47
C ASP A 316 -35.50 -25.07 -24.12
N LEU A 317 -35.98 -24.19 -23.25
CA LEU A 317 -35.25 -23.01 -22.81
C LEU A 317 -34.09 -23.40 -21.88
N SER A 318 -32.95 -22.71 -21.99
CA SER A 318 -31.82 -22.92 -21.06
C SER A 318 -31.99 -22.17 -19.76
N VAL A 319 -32.49 -20.94 -19.88
CA VAL A 319 -32.94 -20.11 -18.76
C VAL A 319 -34.34 -19.62 -19.09
N PHE A 320 -35.27 -19.79 -18.15
CA PHE A 320 -36.58 -19.17 -18.24
C PHE A 320 -36.60 -17.92 -17.37
N VAL A 321 -36.87 -16.79 -18.00
CA VAL A 321 -36.98 -15.49 -17.34
C VAL A 321 -38.46 -15.15 -17.26
N CYS A 322 -39.03 -15.16 -16.05
CA CYS A 322 -40.47 -15.03 -15.86
C CYS A 322 -40.84 -14.20 -14.64
N THR A 323 -42.15 -14.00 -14.47
CA THR A 323 -42.70 -13.26 -13.34
C THR A 323 -43.12 -14.19 -12.20
N SER A 324 -43.27 -13.64 -10.98
CA SER A 324 -43.77 -14.35 -9.81
C SER A 324 -45.30 -14.39 -9.71
N TYR A 325 -46.03 -13.94 -10.72
CA TYR A 325 -47.48 -13.69 -10.65
C TYR A 325 -48.36 -14.87 -11.08
N SER A 326 -47.78 -15.94 -11.64
CA SER A 326 -48.50 -17.11 -12.11
C SER A 326 -47.83 -18.40 -11.64
N ASP A 327 -48.63 -19.32 -11.11
CA ASP A 327 -48.24 -20.68 -10.73
C ASP A 327 -48.90 -21.74 -11.63
N ALA A 328 -49.52 -21.32 -12.74
CA ALA A 328 -50.24 -22.20 -13.68
C ALA A 328 -49.37 -23.37 -14.18
N GLN A 329 -48.05 -23.19 -14.17
CA GLN A 329 -47.06 -24.18 -14.54
C GLN A 329 -46.04 -24.46 -13.43
N CYS A 330 -46.39 -24.20 -12.16
CA CYS A 330 -45.49 -24.29 -11.01
C CYS A 330 -44.76 -25.63 -10.91
N LYS A 331 -45.49 -26.74 -11.02
CA LYS A 331 -44.91 -28.08 -11.00
C LYS A 331 -43.91 -28.26 -12.15
N ALA A 332 -44.27 -27.81 -13.36
CA ALA A 332 -43.42 -27.90 -14.54
C ALA A 332 -42.16 -27.02 -14.43
N ILE A 333 -42.24 -25.86 -13.76
CA ILE A 333 -41.10 -24.98 -13.49
C ILE A 333 -40.20 -25.57 -12.41
N GLN A 334 -40.76 -26.14 -11.33
CA GLN A 334 -39.98 -26.82 -10.28
C GLN A 334 -39.22 -28.03 -10.83
N GLU A 335 -39.88 -28.84 -11.65
CA GLU A 335 -39.27 -29.97 -12.36
C GLU A 335 -38.19 -29.49 -13.33
N PHE A 336 -38.44 -28.38 -14.04
CA PHE A 336 -37.46 -27.75 -14.93
C PHE A 336 -36.19 -27.33 -14.19
N VAL A 337 -36.32 -26.68 -13.03
CA VAL A 337 -35.15 -26.30 -12.21
C VAL A 337 -34.48 -27.53 -11.62
N ALA A 338 -35.21 -28.44 -10.97
CA ALA A 338 -34.63 -29.65 -10.38
C ALA A 338 -33.82 -30.47 -11.41
N GLY A 339 -34.25 -30.46 -12.68
CA GLY A 339 -33.58 -31.07 -13.83
C GLY A 339 -32.46 -30.24 -14.48
N GLY A 340 -32.00 -29.15 -13.86
CA GLY A 340 -30.85 -28.37 -14.34
C GLY A 340 -31.17 -27.12 -15.17
N GLY A 341 -32.45 -26.76 -15.31
CA GLY A 341 -32.89 -25.49 -15.86
C GLY A 341 -32.48 -24.30 -14.98
N GLY A 342 -32.13 -23.18 -15.61
CA GLY A 342 -31.92 -21.93 -14.89
C GLY A 342 -33.22 -21.17 -14.73
N LEU A 343 -33.58 -20.78 -13.52
CA LEU A 343 -34.75 -19.92 -13.27
C LEU A 343 -34.30 -18.55 -12.81
N LEU A 344 -34.63 -17.53 -13.60
CA LEU A 344 -34.57 -16.14 -13.17
C LEU A 344 -36.01 -15.66 -13.03
N ILE A 345 -36.47 -15.49 -11.79
CA ILE A 345 -37.85 -15.10 -11.50
C ILE A 345 -37.87 -13.73 -10.84
N GLY A 346 -38.61 -12.81 -11.45
CA GLY A 346 -38.77 -11.44 -10.97
C GLY A 346 -40.20 -11.15 -10.57
N GLY A 347 -40.43 -10.51 -9.44
CA GLY A 347 -41.76 -10.00 -9.12
C GLY A 347 -41.94 -9.71 -7.65
N GLN A 348 -43.05 -9.08 -7.31
CA GLN A 348 -43.37 -8.71 -5.95
C GLN A 348 -44.61 -9.43 -5.43
N ALA A 349 -44.65 -9.66 -4.13
CA ALA A 349 -45.74 -10.36 -3.45
C ALA A 349 -46.61 -9.41 -2.60
N TRP A 350 -46.17 -8.17 -2.35
CA TRP A 350 -46.90 -7.21 -1.51
C TRP A 350 -48.25 -6.81 -2.10
N GLN A 351 -48.36 -6.62 -3.41
CA GLN A 351 -49.60 -6.25 -4.07
C GLN A 351 -50.61 -7.41 -4.07
N TRP A 352 -50.12 -8.64 -4.24
CA TRP A 352 -50.93 -9.84 -4.11
C TRP A 352 -51.45 -10.02 -2.68
N ALA A 353 -50.59 -9.76 -1.68
CA ALA A 353 -50.95 -9.82 -0.26
C ALA A 353 -52.05 -8.81 0.11
N GLN A 354 -51.98 -7.59 -0.43
CA GLN A 354 -53.01 -6.56 -0.22
C GLN A 354 -54.37 -6.97 -0.79
N GLY A 355 -54.40 -7.66 -1.94
CA GLY A 355 -55.62 -8.18 -2.54
C GLY A 355 -56.15 -9.48 -1.90
N ASN A 356 -55.36 -10.14 -1.04
CA ASN A 356 -55.69 -11.43 -0.42
C ASN A 356 -55.32 -11.45 1.08
N PRO A 357 -55.87 -10.55 1.91
CA PRO A 357 -55.41 -10.33 3.28
C PRO A 357 -55.60 -11.52 4.23
N GLU A 358 -56.50 -12.46 3.90
CA GLU A 358 -56.77 -13.66 4.72
C GLU A 358 -55.97 -14.91 4.28
N ARG A 359 -55.06 -14.79 3.31
CA ARG A 359 -54.24 -15.90 2.80
C ARG A 359 -52.76 -15.72 3.14
N ASP A 360 -52.04 -16.81 3.36
CA ASP A 360 -50.63 -16.76 3.73
C ASP A 360 -49.77 -16.54 2.47
N VAL A 361 -49.10 -15.39 2.39
CA VAL A 361 -48.24 -15.03 1.25
C VAL A 361 -47.16 -16.09 0.98
N LYS A 362 -46.61 -16.75 1.99
CA LYS A 362 -45.55 -17.78 1.81
C LYS A 362 -46.12 -19.07 1.21
N ILE A 363 -47.40 -19.35 1.40
CA ILE A 363 -48.04 -20.62 0.97
C ILE A 363 -48.87 -20.41 -0.31
N ASP A 364 -49.58 -19.30 -0.39
CA ASP A 364 -50.64 -19.07 -1.38
C ASP A 364 -50.25 -18.13 -2.50
N CYS A 365 -49.20 -17.31 -2.35
CA CYS A 365 -48.73 -16.45 -3.43
C CYS A 365 -48.17 -17.31 -4.58
N PRO A 366 -48.60 -17.09 -5.84
CA PRO A 366 -48.22 -17.94 -6.97
C PRO A 366 -46.71 -18.19 -7.11
N GLY A 367 -45.88 -17.13 -7.06
CA GLY A 367 -44.43 -17.27 -7.17
C GLY A 367 -43.79 -18.02 -6.00
N ASN A 368 -44.38 -17.95 -4.80
CA ASN A 368 -43.89 -18.67 -3.63
C ASN A 368 -44.23 -20.16 -3.65
N ARG A 369 -45.30 -20.54 -4.34
CA ARG A 369 -45.56 -21.96 -4.61
C ARG A 369 -44.46 -22.58 -5.47
N ILE A 370 -43.81 -21.78 -6.31
CA ILE A 370 -42.63 -22.19 -7.09
C ILE A 370 -41.37 -22.17 -6.21
N LEU A 371 -41.06 -21.02 -5.59
CA LEU A 371 -39.80 -20.75 -4.90
C LEU A 371 -39.66 -21.44 -3.53
N GLY A 372 -40.76 -21.67 -2.82
CA GLY A 372 -40.73 -22.14 -1.43
C GLY A 372 -40.03 -23.48 -1.23
N LYS A 373 -40.18 -24.41 -2.18
CA LYS A 373 -39.45 -25.70 -2.15
C LYS A 373 -37.95 -25.55 -2.35
N MET A 374 -37.51 -24.42 -2.90
CA MET A 374 -36.12 -24.12 -3.25
C MET A 374 -35.40 -23.32 -2.16
N GLY A 375 -36.10 -23.00 -1.06
CA GLY A 375 -35.52 -22.27 0.06
C GLY A 375 -35.61 -20.76 -0.04
N LEU A 376 -36.50 -20.23 -0.88
CA LEU A 376 -36.70 -18.80 -1.14
C LEU A 376 -38.18 -18.42 -1.08
N TYR A 377 -38.52 -17.26 -0.50
CA TYR A 377 -39.88 -16.70 -0.51
C TYR A 377 -39.88 -15.18 -0.76
N LEU A 378 -40.79 -14.68 -1.59
CA LEU A 378 -41.14 -13.26 -1.68
C LEU A 378 -42.16 -12.91 -0.59
N LEU A 379 -41.89 -11.88 0.20
CA LEU A 379 -42.76 -11.47 1.30
C LEU A 379 -43.74 -10.37 0.90
N GLY A 380 -44.84 -10.28 1.66
CA GLY A 380 -45.83 -9.21 1.51
C GLY A 380 -45.35 -7.85 2.02
N SER A 381 -44.20 -7.79 2.70
CA SER A 381 -43.53 -6.55 3.10
C SER A 381 -42.89 -5.87 1.89
N THR A 382 -42.98 -4.55 1.85
CA THR A 382 -42.25 -3.71 0.90
C THR A 382 -40.91 -3.28 1.50
N MET A 383 -39.95 -2.98 0.62
CA MET A 383 -38.71 -2.32 0.98
C MET A 383 -38.49 -1.05 0.15
N LYS A 384 -37.66 -0.14 0.66
CA LYS A 384 -37.34 1.11 -0.03
C LYS A 384 -36.42 0.81 -1.22
N ALA A 385 -36.72 1.36 -2.39
CA ALA A 385 -35.81 1.35 -3.54
C ALA A 385 -34.64 2.33 -3.30
N GLY A 386 -33.43 1.97 -3.75
CA GLY A 386 -32.21 2.74 -3.51
C GLY A 386 -31.01 2.25 -4.31
N LEU A 387 -29.86 2.88 -4.08
CA LEU A 387 -28.56 2.45 -4.61
C LEU A 387 -27.82 1.68 -3.51
N TYR A 388 -27.44 0.42 -3.76
CA TYR A 388 -26.86 -0.49 -2.77
C TYR A 388 -25.53 -1.09 -3.24
N LYS A 389 -24.53 -1.25 -2.37
CA LYS A 389 -23.20 -1.81 -2.75
C LYS A 389 -23.21 -3.34 -2.88
N ALA A 390 -22.37 -3.87 -3.78
CA ALA A 390 -22.09 -5.31 -3.86
C ALA A 390 -21.13 -5.78 -2.73
N PRO A 391 -21.27 -7.02 -2.19
CA PRO A 391 -20.38 -7.59 -1.16
C PRO A 391 -18.88 -7.70 -1.58
N ARG A 392 -17.91 -7.50 -0.65
CA ARG A 392 -16.44 -7.57 -0.93
C ARG A 392 -15.72 -8.78 -0.28
N LEU A 393 -14.82 -9.45 -1.02
CA LEU A 393 -14.08 -10.68 -0.61
C LEU A 393 -13.09 -10.52 0.55
N PHE A 394 -12.44 -9.37 0.69
CA PHE A 394 -11.45 -9.17 1.76
C PHE A 394 -12.07 -9.12 3.16
N ASN A 395 -13.38 -8.84 3.27
CA ASN A 395 -14.08 -8.85 4.56
C ASN A 395 -14.01 -10.24 5.21
N TYR A 396 -14.18 -11.30 4.42
CA TYR A 396 -14.04 -12.69 4.89
C TYR A 396 -12.60 -13.04 5.28
N ALA A 397 -11.61 -12.50 4.55
CA ALA A 397 -10.21 -12.67 4.91
C ALA A 397 -9.89 -12.02 6.26
N LEU A 398 -10.35 -10.78 6.47
CA LEU A 398 -10.12 -10.05 7.71
C LEU A 398 -10.84 -10.69 8.91
N GLU A 399 -12.07 -11.21 8.73
CA GLU A 399 -12.76 -11.98 9.77
C GLU A 399 -11.95 -13.18 10.23
N PHE A 400 -11.43 -13.97 9.27
CA PHE A 400 -10.61 -15.13 9.57
C PHE A 400 -9.30 -14.73 10.28
N LEU A 401 -8.60 -13.75 9.73
CA LEU A 401 -7.29 -13.33 10.23
C LEU A 401 -7.37 -12.73 11.64
N LEU A 402 -8.44 -11.98 11.94
CA LEU A 402 -8.63 -11.29 13.21
C LEU A 402 -9.47 -12.08 14.21
N GLN A 403 -9.76 -13.36 13.94
CA GLN A 403 -10.52 -14.20 14.87
C GLN A 403 -9.79 -14.30 16.23
N GLY A 404 -10.42 -13.82 17.29
CA GLY A 404 -9.83 -13.79 18.64
C GLY A 404 -8.75 -12.71 18.83
N VAL A 405 -8.62 -11.76 17.90
CA VAL A 405 -7.66 -10.65 17.95
C VAL A 405 -8.43 -9.33 18.12
N SER A 406 -8.35 -8.72 19.30
CA SER A 406 -8.98 -7.42 19.57
C SER A 406 -8.04 -6.23 19.32
N GLU A 407 -6.75 -6.45 19.52
CA GLU A 407 -5.71 -5.42 19.45
C GLU A 407 -4.45 -6.00 18.79
N LEU A 408 -3.70 -5.13 18.12
CA LEU A 408 -2.43 -5.40 17.45
C LEU A 408 -1.37 -4.52 18.13
N ASP A 409 -0.69 -5.10 19.11
CA ASP A 409 0.34 -4.42 19.88
C ASP A 409 1.69 -4.47 19.17
N ILE A 410 2.12 -3.31 18.66
CA ILE A 410 3.43 -3.17 18.04
C ILE A 410 4.47 -2.48 18.93
N GLN A 411 4.17 -2.23 20.21
CA GLN A 411 5.08 -1.55 21.15
C GLN A 411 6.45 -2.22 21.31
N GLY A 412 7.48 -1.44 21.63
CA GLY A 412 8.84 -1.95 21.91
C GLY A 412 9.95 -1.20 21.15
N LYS A 413 11.12 -1.84 21.03
CA LYS A 413 12.32 -1.25 20.39
C LYS A 413 12.34 -1.38 18.87
N ALA A 414 11.52 -2.26 18.31
CA ALA A 414 11.41 -2.48 16.87
C ALA A 414 10.68 -1.28 16.24
N VAL A 415 11.29 -0.67 15.23
CA VAL A 415 10.70 0.46 14.49
C VAL A 415 10.22 -0.06 13.14
N PRO A 416 8.91 -0.09 12.87
CA PRO A 416 8.36 -0.66 11.64
C PRO A 416 8.41 0.30 10.45
N SER A 417 8.45 -0.28 9.26
CA SER A 417 8.24 0.44 7.99
C SER A 417 6.77 0.56 7.60
N GLU A 418 6.38 1.62 6.90
CA GLU A 418 5.06 1.70 6.24
C GLU A 418 4.96 0.69 5.09
N ILE A 419 3.77 0.09 4.90
CA ILE A 419 3.47 -0.77 3.74
C ILE A 419 2.52 -0.03 2.78
N LEU A 420 2.92 0.11 1.53
CA LEU A 420 2.05 0.55 0.44
C LEU A 420 1.21 -0.64 -0.05
N VAL A 421 -0.10 -0.58 0.19
CA VAL A 421 -1.07 -1.58 -0.26
C VAL A 421 -1.74 -1.09 -1.55
N HIS A 422 -1.17 -1.46 -2.70
CA HIS A 422 -1.57 -0.89 -4.00
C HIS A 422 -2.24 -1.88 -4.96
N GLY A 423 -2.16 -3.18 -4.69
CA GLY A 423 -2.76 -4.21 -5.54
C GLY A 423 -4.30 -4.21 -5.49
N PRO A 424 -4.97 -4.64 -6.58
CA PRO A 424 -6.43 -4.75 -6.63
C PRO A 424 -6.97 -5.83 -5.67
N SER A 425 -6.14 -6.82 -5.33
CA SER A 425 -6.46 -7.91 -4.40
C SER A 425 -5.70 -7.81 -3.08
N ALA A 426 -5.02 -6.67 -2.85
CA ALA A 426 -4.29 -6.38 -1.63
C ALA A 426 -5.17 -5.55 -0.67
N PHE A 427 -5.00 -5.77 0.63
CA PHE A 427 -5.79 -5.12 1.67
C PHE A 427 -4.96 -4.90 2.94
N PRO A 428 -5.15 -3.77 3.65
CA PRO A 428 -4.50 -3.56 4.93
C PRO A 428 -5.17 -4.44 6.00
N ILE A 429 -4.36 -4.92 6.96
CA ILE A 429 -4.81 -5.75 8.08
C ILE A 429 -4.66 -5.00 9.40
N GLY A 430 -3.49 -4.37 9.61
CA GLY A 430 -3.18 -3.57 10.78
C GLY A 430 -2.60 -2.24 10.34
N PHE A 431 -3.14 -1.14 10.86
CA PHE A 431 -2.78 0.21 10.48
C PHE A 431 -2.82 1.16 11.67
N THR A 432 -2.04 2.23 11.58
CA THR A 432 -1.96 3.31 12.57
C THR A 432 -3.21 4.18 12.54
N THR A 433 -3.36 5.10 13.51
CA THR A 433 -4.47 6.07 13.55
C THR A 433 -4.50 7.04 12.37
N ASP A 434 -3.38 7.21 11.65
CA ASP A 434 -3.28 7.94 10.39
C ASP A 434 -3.35 7.03 9.15
N GLU A 435 -3.94 5.84 9.30
CA GLU A 435 -4.24 4.84 8.26
C GLU A 435 -3.01 4.27 7.53
N LYS A 436 -1.83 4.27 8.16
CA LYS A 436 -0.62 3.69 7.58
C LYS A 436 -0.49 2.22 7.96
N ALA A 437 -0.44 1.34 6.96
CA ALA A 437 -0.41 -0.09 7.18
C ALA A 437 0.94 -0.57 7.71
N PHE A 438 0.90 -1.39 8.76
CA PHE A 438 2.05 -2.12 9.33
C PHE A 438 1.89 -3.65 9.20
N LEU A 439 0.68 -4.12 8.88
CA LEU A 439 0.36 -5.47 8.43
C LEU A 439 -0.56 -5.39 7.20
N ALA A 440 -0.29 -6.17 6.18
CA ALA A 440 -1.13 -6.22 4.98
C ALA A 440 -1.17 -7.63 4.38
N GLY A 441 -2.22 -7.93 3.64
CA GLY A 441 -2.41 -9.19 2.95
C GLY A 441 -2.78 -8.99 1.48
N ALA A 442 -2.58 -10.03 0.68
CA ALA A 442 -2.99 -10.04 -0.71
C ALA A 442 -3.33 -11.45 -1.21
N TYR A 443 -4.22 -11.52 -2.19
CA TYR A 443 -4.35 -12.69 -3.04
C TYR A 443 -3.49 -12.51 -4.29
N TYR A 444 -2.74 -13.54 -4.66
CA TYR A 444 -1.89 -13.52 -5.86
C TYR A 444 -1.94 -14.86 -6.59
N GLY A 445 -2.43 -14.84 -7.83
CA GLY A 445 -2.77 -16.07 -8.56
C GLY A 445 -3.77 -16.92 -7.76
N LYS A 446 -3.39 -18.16 -7.45
CA LYS A 446 -4.15 -19.05 -6.57
C LYS A 446 -3.70 -18.98 -5.11
N GLY A 447 -2.61 -18.30 -4.77
CA GLY A 447 -2.05 -18.26 -3.43
C GLY A 447 -2.44 -17.03 -2.63
N ARG A 448 -1.79 -16.87 -1.48
CA ARG A 448 -2.06 -15.85 -0.48
C ARG A 448 -0.76 -15.35 0.13
N VAL A 449 -0.74 -14.08 0.53
CA VAL A 449 0.45 -13.41 1.05
C VAL A 449 0.08 -12.57 2.26
N ILE A 450 0.93 -12.58 3.29
CA ILE A 450 0.90 -11.64 4.41
C ILE A 450 2.29 -11.04 4.58
N VAL A 451 2.33 -9.71 4.71
CA VAL A 451 3.55 -8.94 4.98
C VAL A 451 3.45 -8.23 6.33
N ALA A 452 4.53 -8.33 7.11
CA ALA A 452 4.74 -7.57 8.33
C ALA A 452 5.87 -6.56 8.15
N SER A 453 5.65 -5.35 8.66
CA SER A 453 6.56 -4.21 8.57
C SER A 453 7.86 -4.32 9.38
N HIS A 454 8.05 -5.42 10.11
CA HIS A 454 9.24 -5.76 10.87
C HIS A 454 9.26 -7.27 11.15
N GLU A 455 10.40 -7.95 11.05
CA GLU A 455 10.47 -9.41 11.23
C GLU A 455 10.16 -9.87 12.66
N THR A 456 10.54 -9.08 13.66
CA THR A 456 10.29 -9.41 15.08
C THR A 456 8.81 -9.47 15.44
N TYR A 457 7.91 -8.95 14.61
CA TYR A 457 6.47 -9.06 14.83
C TYR A 457 5.96 -10.48 14.60
N LEU A 458 6.66 -11.26 13.77
CA LEU A 458 6.29 -12.65 13.47
C LEU A 458 6.43 -13.58 14.69
N SER A 459 7.28 -13.23 15.67
CA SER A 459 7.49 -14.00 16.92
C SER A 459 6.95 -13.33 18.17
N ARG A 460 6.34 -12.14 18.05
CA ARG A 460 5.88 -11.36 19.21
C ARG A 460 4.69 -12.04 19.88
N GLU A 461 4.79 -12.21 21.20
CA GLU A 461 3.77 -12.89 22.01
C GLU A 461 2.38 -12.23 21.90
N SER A 462 2.32 -10.89 21.96
CA SER A 462 1.06 -10.14 21.82
C SER A 462 0.42 -10.24 20.42
N LEU A 463 1.15 -10.69 19.40
CA LEU A 463 0.65 -10.93 18.04
C LEU A 463 0.50 -12.43 17.71
N SER A 464 0.74 -13.32 18.67
CA SER A 464 0.80 -14.78 18.44
C SER A 464 -0.49 -15.35 17.84
N THR A 465 -1.66 -15.00 18.39
CA THR A 465 -2.97 -15.42 17.86
C THR A 465 -3.15 -15.01 16.39
N PHE A 466 -2.81 -13.76 16.06
CA PHE A 466 -2.87 -13.28 14.69
C PHE A 466 -1.92 -14.06 13.77
N MET A 467 -0.67 -14.30 14.19
CA MET A 467 0.32 -15.02 13.38
C MET A 467 -0.09 -16.47 13.12
N ILE A 468 -0.74 -17.12 14.08
CA ILE A 468 -1.29 -18.47 13.91
C ILE A 468 -2.44 -18.44 12.89
N ASN A 469 -3.39 -17.52 13.03
CA ASN A 469 -4.48 -17.34 12.06
C ASN A 469 -3.94 -17.03 10.66
N ALA A 470 -2.91 -16.18 10.58
CA ALA A 470 -2.22 -15.84 9.34
C ALA A 470 -1.69 -17.10 8.64
N VAL A 471 -0.98 -17.97 9.36
CA VAL A 471 -0.45 -19.21 8.77
C VAL A 471 -1.56 -20.17 8.36
N TYR A 472 -2.63 -20.34 9.15
CA TYR A 472 -3.80 -21.13 8.73
C TYR A 472 -4.51 -20.56 7.51
N TRP A 473 -4.57 -19.24 7.38
CA TRP A 473 -5.15 -18.60 6.22
C TRP A 473 -4.27 -18.77 4.98
N LEU A 474 -2.96 -18.74 5.15
CA LEU A 474 -1.99 -18.96 4.08
C LEU A 474 -1.96 -20.43 3.63
N ASP A 475 -2.14 -21.37 4.56
CA ASP A 475 -2.09 -22.80 4.31
C ASP A 475 -3.39 -23.32 3.68
N LYS A 476 -3.37 -23.57 2.37
CA LYS A 476 -4.50 -24.17 1.64
C LYS A 476 -4.53 -25.69 1.70
N LYS A 477 -3.48 -26.34 2.22
CA LYS A 477 -3.38 -27.80 2.29
C LYS A 477 -3.51 -28.20 3.76
N PRO A 478 -4.56 -28.92 4.17
CA PRO A 478 -4.65 -29.40 5.55
C PRO A 478 -3.37 -30.17 5.94
N ASN A 479 -2.64 -29.70 6.95
CA ASN A 479 -1.34 -30.21 7.40
C ASN A 479 -0.16 -29.99 6.43
N GLY A 480 -0.18 -28.91 5.65
CA GLY A 480 0.94 -28.54 4.81
C GLY A 480 2.21 -28.23 5.60
N VAL A 481 3.39 -28.53 5.04
CA VAL A 481 4.67 -28.23 5.70
C VAL A 481 4.94 -26.72 5.61
N ILE A 482 5.21 -26.11 6.75
CA ILE A 482 5.57 -24.69 6.87
C ILE A 482 7.09 -24.59 6.98
N GLY A 483 7.72 -24.00 5.98
CA GLY A 483 9.16 -23.74 5.97
C GLY A 483 9.46 -22.39 6.57
N VAL A 484 10.22 -22.35 7.68
CA VAL A 484 10.66 -21.12 8.35
C VAL A 484 12.16 -20.96 8.14
N VAL A 485 12.60 -19.80 7.66
CA VAL A 485 14.04 -19.56 7.46
C VAL A 485 14.81 -19.63 8.81
N PRO A 486 16.05 -20.15 8.83
CA PRO A 486 16.81 -20.37 10.06
C PRO A 486 17.03 -19.14 10.94
N GLU A 487 16.97 -17.93 10.38
CA GLU A 487 17.08 -16.66 11.09
C GLU A 487 15.87 -16.38 11.99
N LEU A 488 14.71 -16.99 11.69
CA LEU A 488 13.44 -16.79 12.39
C LEU A 488 13.12 -17.92 13.38
N LYS A 489 14.11 -18.38 14.17
CA LYS A 489 13.96 -19.50 15.12
C LYS A 489 12.86 -19.28 16.17
N GLU A 490 12.65 -18.03 16.58
CA GLU A 490 11.59 -17.68 17.52
C GLU A 490 10.19 -17.86 16.89
N VAL A 491 10.04 -17.53 15.60
CA VAL A 491 8.80 -17.73 14.84
C VAL A 491 8.52 -19.22 14.69
N TYR A 492 9.54 -20.01 14.36
CA TYR A 492 9.44 -21.47 14.33
C TYR A 492 8.96 -22.02 15.69
N SER A 493 9.55 -21.53 16.79
CA SER A 493 9.20 -21.97 18.14
C SER A 493 7.75 -21.60 18.51
N LEU A 494 7.27 -20.43 18.07
CA LEU A 494 5.90 -19.98 18.27
C LEU A 494 4.91 -20.84 17.48
N LEU A 495 5.13 -21.03 16.18
CA LEU A 495 4.22 -21.78 15.30
C LEU A 495 4.19 -23.28 15.64
N ASN A 496 5.34 -23.87 15.96
CA ASN A 496 5.43 -25.29 16.30
C ASN A 496 4.67 -25.63 17.59
N LYS A 497 4.61 -24.70 18.57
CA LYS A 497 3.80 -24.87 19.79
C LYS A 497 2.30 -24.91 19.51
N SER A 498 1.85 -24.37 18.38
CA SER A 498 0.44 -24.32 17.98
C SER A 498 -0.03 -25.59 17.23
N GLY A 499 0.82 -26.61 17.11
CA GLY A 499 0.51 -27.88 16.44
C GLY A 499 0.70 -27.87 14.92
N LEU A 500 1.24 -26.78 14.36
CA LEU A 500 1.54 -26.63 12.94
C LEU A 500 2.81 -27.40 12.56
N GLN A 501 2.81 -28.07 11.41
CA GLN A 501 3.96 -28.84 10.90
C GLN A 501 5.04 -27.91 10.36
N CYS A 502 5.93 -27.47 11.24
CA CYS A 502 7.00 -26.51 10.90
C CYS A 502 8.35 -27.21 10.71
N GLN A 503 9.15 -26.71 9.76
CA GLN A 503 10.56 -27.07 9.62
C GLN A 503 11.42 -25.81 9.46
N LEU A 504 12.65 -25.85 9.99
CA LEU A 504 13.65 -24.83 9.67
C LEU A 504 14.29 -25.15 8.32
N SER A 505 14.03 -24.33 7.30
CA SER A 505 14.61 -24.50 5.97
C SER A 505 14.60 -23.20 5.17
N GLY A 506 15.47 -23.13 4.15
CA GLY A 506 15.29 -22.18 3.05
C GLY A 506 14.04 -22.50 2.21
N PHE A 507 13.83 -21.75 1.13
CA PHE A 507 12.70 -21.97 0.23
C PHE A 507 12.76 -23.34 -0.45
N LYS A 508 11.60 -24.01 -0.51
CA LYS A 508 11.37 -25.24 -1.28
C LYS A 508 9.98 -25.20 -1.90
N GLU A 509 9.83 -25.75 -3.10
CA GLU A 509 8.56 -25.72 -3.85
C GLU A 509 7.45 -26.60 -3.24
N ASP A 510 7.83 -27.60 -2.44
CA ASP A 510 6.91 -28.56 -1.81
C ASP A 510 6.24 -28.05 -0.53
N LEU A 511 6.69 -26.88 -0.02
CA LEU A 511 6.08 -26.22 1.12
C LEU A 511 4.61 -25.89 0.86
N SER A 512 3.84 -25.72 1.93
CA SER A 512 2.51 -25.09 1.84
C SER A 512 2.58 -23.61 2.16
N VAL A 513 3.38 -23.26 3.16
CA VAL A 513 3.67 -21.87 3.54
C VAL A 513 5.17 -21.68 3.67
N PHE A 514 5.69 -20.59 3.10
CA PHE A 514 7.07 -20.15 3.29
C PHE A 514 7.11 -18.89 4.16
N VAL A 515 7.90 -18.94 5.24
CA VAL A 515 8.05 -17.87 6.23
C VAL A 515 9.49 -17.33 6.16
N CYS A 516 9.65 -16.07 5.76
CA CYS A 516 10.97 -15.50 5.48
C CYS A 516 11.11 -14.01 5.87
N THR A 517 12.35 -13.52 5.80
CA THR A 517 12.65 -12.09 5.96
C THR A 517 12.62 -11.35 4.63
N SER A 518 12.43 -10.04 4.64
CA SER A 518 12.46 -9.18 3.43
C SER A 518 13.88 -8.71 3.00
N TYR A 519 14.95 -9.32 3.51
CA TYR A 519 16.34 -8.90 3.26
C TYR A 519 17.07 -9.66 2.16
N SER A 520 16.42 -10.63 1.50
CA SER A 520 16.99 -11.42 0.42
C SER A 520 15.98 -11.63 -0.70
N ASP A 521 16.44 -11.56 -1.94
CA ASP A 521 15.67 -11.67 -3.18
C ASP A 521 16.20 -12.75 -4.13
N GLY A 522 17.20 -13.53 -3.69
CA GLY A 522 17.90 -14.50 -4.53
C GLY A 522 17.02 -15.60 -5.14
N GLN A 523 15.79 -15.77 -4.64
CA GLN A 523 14.78 -16.73 -5.12
C GLN A 523 13.43 -16.06 -5.40
N SER A 524 13.44 -14.76 -5.76
CA SER A 524 12.22 -13.95 -5.87
C SER A 524 11.23 -14.47 -6.92
N LYS A 525 11.71 -14.97 -8.06
CA LYS A 525 10.85 -15.52 -9.12
C LYS A 525 10.18 -16.82 -8.68
N GLU A 526 10.95 -17.70 -8.07
CA GLU A 526 10.49 -19.01 -7.58
C GLU A 526 9.44 -18.83 -6.48
N ILE A 527 9.65 -17.88 -5.56
CA ILE A 527 8.67 -17.52 -4.53
C ILE A 527 7.39 -16.95 -5.17
N GLN A 528 7.51 -16.07 -6.18
CA GLN A 528 6.33 -15.53 -6.89
C GLN A 528 5.54 -16.63 -7.60
N GLU A 529 6.21 -17.54 -8.31
CA GLU A 529 5.58 -18.67 -9.00
C GLU A 529 4.92 -19.64 -8.02
N PHE A 530 5.57 -19.92 -6.89
CA PHE A 530 5.02 -20.72 -5.80
C PHE A 530 3.71 -20.15 -5.25
N VAL A 531 3.69 -18.85 -4.94
CA VAL A 531 2.46 -18.19 -4.47
C VAL A 531 1.41 -18.19 -5.58
N ALA A 532 1.76 -17.81 -6.81
CA ALA A 532 0.83 -17.83 -7.94
C ALA A 532 0.19 -19.22 -8.17
N GLY A 533 0.96 -20.28 -7.91
CA GLY A 533 0.55 -21.69 -8.00
C GLY A 533 -0.39 -22.17 -6.89
N GLY A 534 -0.51 -21.42 -5.78
CA GLY A 534 -1.39 -21.76 -4.66
C GLY A 534 -0.71 -21.78 -3.28
N GLY A 535 0.60 -21.55 -3.21
CA GLY A 535 1.35 -21.48 -1.96
C GLY A 535 1.04 -20.24 -1.12
N GLY A 536 1.36 -20.33 0.17
CA GLY A 536 1.25 -19.22 1.13
C GLY A 536 2.61 -18.56 1.42
N LEU A 537 2.67 -17.23 1.48
CA LEU A 537 3.87 -16.49 1.87
C LEU A 537 3.61 -15.62 3.10
N LEU A 538 4.43 -15.80 4.14
CA LEU A 538 4.52 -14.90 5.28
C LEU A 538 5.91 -14.25 5.29
N ILE A 539 5.98 -12.93 5.14
CA ILE A 539 7.25 -12.22 5.01
C ILE A 539 7.32 -11.01 5.93
N GLY A 540 8.46 -10.83 6.62
CA GLY A 540 8.66 -9.75 7.57
C GLY A 540 9.95 -8.97 7.37
N GLY A 541 9.91 -7.65 7.54
CA GLY A 541 11.10 -6.82 7.73
C GLY A 541 10.91 -5.36 7.35
N GLN A 542 11.91 -4.55 7.66
CA GLN A 542 11.88 -3.09 7.57
C GLN A 542 12.83 -2.56 6.48
N ALA A 543 12.30 -1.67 5.65
CA ALA A 543 13.06 -1.04 4.58
C ALA A 543 13.81 0.23 5.03
N TRP A 544 13.35 0.92 6.09
CA TRP A 544 13.97 2.19 6.53
C TRP A 544 15.43 2.01 6.97
N SER A 545 15.75 0.91 7.66
CA SER A 545 17.10 0.61 8.13
C SER A 545 18.04 0.27 6.96
N TRP A 546 17.51 -0.46 5.97
CA TRP A 546 18.21 -0.71 4.72
C TRP A 546 18.48 0.60 3.96
N ALA A 547 17.49 1.50 3.89
CA ALA A 547 17.62 2.80 3.23
C ALA A 547 18.71 3.67 3.87
N HIS A 548 18.77 3.67 5.20
CA HIS A 548 19.80 4.39 5.96
C HIS A 548 21.23 3.90 5.61
N SER A 549 21.37 2.59 5.40
CA SER A 549 22.66 1.98 5.02
C SER A 549 22.97 2.11 3.52
N ASN A 550 21.99 2.51 2.71
CA ASN A 550 22.08 2.58 1.25
C ASN A 550 21.62 3.96 0.73
N PRO A 551 22.28 5.06 1.12
CA PRO A 551 21.84 6.40 0.75
C PRO A 551 21.83 6.60 -0.77
N GLY A 552 20.76 7.18 -1.28
CA GLY A 552 20.57 7.48 -2.71
C GLY A 552 20.07 6.31 -3.56
N ARG A 553 19.80 5.15 -2.98
CA ARG A 553 19.14 4.01 -3.64
C ARG A 553 17.62 4.15 -3.53
N ASN A 554 16.89 3.67 -4.53
CA ASN A 554 15.43 3.70 -4.51
C ASN A 554 14.90 2.45 -3.82
N VAL A 555 14.46 2.57 -2.57
CA VAL A 555 13.91 1.45 -1.78
C VAL A 555 12.79 0.68 -2.50
N LYS A 556 11.99 1.35 -3.32
CA LYS A 556 10.87 0.72 -4.03
C LYS A 556 11.36 -0.24 -5.12
N ILE A 557 12.60 -0.07 -5.58
CA ILE A 557 13.21 -0.86 -6.68
C ILE A 557 14.41 -1.66 -6.21
N ASP A 558 15.16 -1.21 -5.21
CA ASP A 558 16.44 -1.78 -4.81
C ASP A 558 16.35 -2.60 -3.50
N PHE A 559 15.25 -2.49 -2.74
CA PHE A 559 15.07 -3.25 -1.50
C PHE A 559 14.68 -4.71 -1.84
N PRO A 560 15.44 -5.73 -1.36
CA PRO A 560 15.23 -7.11 -1.77
C PRO A 560 13.80 -7.64 -1.60
N GLY A 561 13.14 -7.33 -0.49
CA GLY A 561 11.76 -7.78 -0.24
C GLY A 561 10.72 -7.25 -1.24
N ASN A 562 10.96 -6.07 -1.81
CA ASN A 562 10.03 -5.49 -2.78
C ASN A 562 10.11 -6.19 -4.15
N HIS A 563 11.25 -6.78 -4.50
CA HIS A 563 11.36 -7.65 -5.68
C HIS A 563 10.39 -8.83 -5.62
N ILE A 564 10.03 -9.30 -4.42
CA ILE A 564 9.05 -10.37 -4.19
C ILE A 564 7.63 -9.79 -4.18
N LEU A 565 7.42 -8.75 -3.37
CA LEU A 565 6.10 -8.25 -2.97
C LEU A 565 5.39 -7.37 -4.02
N ASP A 566 6.11 -6.61 -4.83
CA ASP A 566 5.50 -5.60 -5.71
C ASP A 566 4.50 -6.23 -6.71
N ARG A 567 4.82 -7.42 -7.23
CA ARG A 567 3.92 -8.18 -8.12
C ARG A 567 2.63 -8.65 -7.43
N MET A 568 2.68 -8.79 -6.12
CA MET A 568 1.56 -9.19 -5.28
C MET A 568 0.75 -7.97 -4.81
N GLY A 569 1.14 -6.75 -5.20
CA GLY A 569 0.43 -5.53 -4.88
C GLY A 569 0.79 -4.89 -3.54
N LEU A 570 1.96 -5.23 -3.00
CA LEU A 570 2.44 -4.82 -1.68
C LEU A 570 3.87 -4.28 -1.83
N CYS A 571 4.21 -3.19 -1.14
CA CYS A 571 5.57 -2.65 -1.16
C CYS A 571 5.95 -2.10 0.21
N VAL A 572 7.10 -2.48 0.76
CA VAL A 572 7.60 -1.96 2.04
C VAL A 572 8.39 -0.67 1.81
N LEU A 573 8.00 0.40 2.49
CA LEU A 573 8.55 1.74 2.32
C LEU A 573 9.67 2.04 3.33
N ASP A 574 10.44 3.08 3.01
CA ASP A 574 11.50 3.66 3.83
C ASP A 574 11.01 4.55 4.97
N LYS A 575 9.70 4.75 5.08
CA LYS A 575 9.07 5.57 6.11
C LYS A 575 8.85 4.74 7.38
N THR A 576 9.23 5.30 8.53
CA THR A 576 8.96 4.71 9.84
C THR A 576 7.54 5.04 10.31
N LEU A 577 6.93 4.15 11.11
CA LEU A 577 5.65 4.39 11.76
C LEU A 577 5.81 4.66 13.25
N THR A 578 4.81 5.33 13.83
CA THR A 578 4.65 5.42 15.28
C THR A 578 4.34 4.03 15.83
N VAL A 579 4.96 3.71 16.95
CA VAL A 579 4.83 2.42 17.62
C VAL A 579 3.82 2.58 18.77
N ASP A 580 2.70 1.85 18.71
CA ASP A 580 1.63 1.91 19.72
C ASP A 580 0.81 0.61 19.72
N VAL A 581 -0.25 0.55 20.53
CA VAL A 581 -1.28 -0.50 20.49
C VAL A 581 -2.44 -0.03 19.61
N TYR A 582 -2.70 -0.76 18.52
CA TYR A 582 -3.76 -0.42 17.58
C TYR A 582 -4.93 -1.39 17.69
N LYS A 583 -6.16 -0.90 17.61
CA LYS A 583 -7.34 -1.77 17.63
C LYS A 583 -7.41 -2.60 16.34
N ALA A 584 -7.71 -3.88 16.48
CA ALA A 584 -7.99 -4.71 15.32
C ALA A 584 -9.25 -4.19 14.59
N PRO A 585 -9.23 -4.12 13.25
CA PRO A 585 -10.40 -3.73 12.47
C PRO A 585 -11.63 -4.58 12.84
N GLN A 586 -12.71 -3.92 13.28
CA GLN A 586 -13.93 -4.63 13.64
C GLN A 586 -14.67 -5.04 12.36
N VAL A 587 -14.79 -6.34 12.12
CA VAL A 587 -15.68 -6.87 11.09
C VAL A 587 -17.04 -7.12 11.72
N ASN A 588 -17.98 -6.20 11.48
CA ASN A 588 -19.31 -6.31 12.05
C ASN A 588 -20.18 -7.16 11.12
N GLN A 589 -21.34 -7.59 11.61
CA GLN A 589 -22.32 -8.32 10.80
C GLN A 589 -22.80 -7.54 9.55
N HIS A 590 -22.49 -6.24 9.43
CA HIS A 590 -22.74 -5.38 8.25
C HIS A 590 -21.51 -5.30 7.30
N GLY A 591 -20.58 -6.26 7.41
CA GLY A 591 -19.20 -6.11 6.96
C GLY A 591 -18.39 -5.24 7.93
N ILE A 592 -17.11 -5.04 7.61
CA ILE A 592 -16.28 -4.02 8.26
C ILE A 592 -17.05 -2.69 8.21
N ASN A 593 -16.79 -1.75 9.12
CA ASN A 593 -17.07 -0.32 8.93
C ASN A 593 -16.30 0.22 7.67
N SER A 594 -16.49 -0.44 6.54
CA SER A 594 -15.76 -0.38 5.27
C SER A 594 -16.07 0.89 4.50
N THR A 595 -17.03 1.68 4.98
CA THR A 595 -17.25 3.05 4.56
C THR A 595 -16.21 4.01 5.14
N GLN A 596 -15.22 3.59 5.94
CA GLN A 596 -14.21 4.51 6.50
C GLN A 596 -12.74 4.05 6.39
N MET A 597 -12.43 2.86 5.86
CA MET A 597 -11.04 2.38 5.79
C MET A 597 -10.34 2.83 4.50
N TYR A 598 -9.06 3.20 4.61
CA TYR A 598 -8.25 3.58 3.44
C TYR A 598 -8.04 2.39 2.47
N ASN A 599 -8.35 2.58 1.18
CA ASN A 599 -7.97 1.67 0.10
C ASN A 599 -7.49 2.48 -1.09
N PHE A 600 -6.25 2.23 -1.52
CA PHE A 600 -5.57 3.01 -2.55
C PHE A 600 -6.34 3.03 -3.88
N GLN A 601 -6.70 1.86 -4.41
CA GLN A 601 -7.37 1.73 -5.72
C GLN A 601 -8.78 2.34 -5.71
N ASP A 602 -9.57 2.05 -4.67
CA ASP A 602 -10.93 2.56 -4.52
C ASP A 602 -10.96 4.09 -4.40
N LEU A 603 -10.07 4.65 -3.57
CA LEU A 603 -9.96 6.09 -3.41
C LEU A 603 -9.40 6.76 -4.67
N LEU A 604 -8.41 6.16 -5.33
CA LEU A 604 -7.85 6.67 -6.59
C LEU A 604 -8.91 6.75 -7.68
N GLN A 605 -9.75 5.71 -7.84
CA GLN A 605 -10.84 5.70 -8.81
C GLN A 605 -11.88 6.79 -8.53
N HIS A 606 -12.32 6.93 -7.27
CA HIS A 606 -13.27 7.98 -6.89
C HIS A 606 -12.68 9.38 -7.08
N PHE A 607 -11.40 9.55 -6.72
CA PHE A 607 -10.69 10.81 -6.93
C PHE A 607 -10.54 11.13 -8.42
N ALA A 608 -10.25 10.13 -9.26
CA ALA A 608 -10.19 10.31 -10.71
C ALA A 608 -11.55 10.70 -11.30
N GLN A 609 -12.65 10.07 -10.87
CA GLN A 609 -13.98 10.50 -11.27
C GLN A 609 -14.29 11.93 -10.79
N HIS A 610 -13.81 12.31 -9.61
CA HIS A 610 -13.94 13.67 -9.10
C HIS A 610 -13.20 14.70 -9.97
N VAL A 611 -11.97 14.39 -10.39
CA VAL A 611 -11.14 15.29 -11.20
C VAL A 611 -11.59 15.32 -12.67
N LEU A 612 -11.81 14.15 -13.28
CA LEU A 612 -12.07 14.01 -14.72
C LEU A 612 -13.53 14.23 -15.11
N GLN A 613 -14.47 13.87 -14.22
CA GLN A 613 -15.92 13.88 -14.52
C GLN A 613 -16.70 14.88 -13.65
N GLY A 614 -16.04 15.56 -12.72
CA GLY A 614 -16.68 16.53 -11.82
C GLY A 614 -17.61 15.90 -10.77
N LYS A 615 -17.57 14.59 -10.55
CA LYS A 615 -18.38 13.92 -9.51
C LYS A 615 -17.97 14.41 -8.12
N LYS A 616 -18.90 14.62 -7.19
CA LYS A 616 -18.54 15.00 -5.81
C LYS A 616 -17.82 13.83 -5.12
N LEU A 617 -16.62 14.07 -4.58
CA LEU A 617 -15.95 13.11 -3.71
C LEU A 617 -16.65 13.07 -2.35
N GLU A 618 -16.89 11.87 -1.82
CA GLU A 618 -17.59 11.71 -0.54
C GLU A 618 -16.82 12.33 0.62
N ASP A 619 -17.52 12.97 1.55
CA ASP A 619 -16.90 13.80 2.60
C ASP A 619 -15.97 12.96 3.51
N TYR A 620 -16.27 11.68 3.75
CA TYR A 620 -15.42 10.77 4.54
C TYR A 620 -14.11 10.37 3.84
N LYS A 621 -14.00 10.57 2.52
CA LYS A 621 -12.79 10.26 1.73
C LYS A 621 -11.82 11.43 1.65
N GLN A 622 -12.31 12.66 1.88
CA GLN A 622 -11.51 13.88 1.85
C GLN A 622 -10.27 13.83 2.77
N PRO A 623 -10.35 13.34 4.03
CA PRO A 623 -9.20 13.26 4.92
C PRO A 623 -8.06 12.39 4.38
N PHE A 624 -8.37 11.43 3.49
CA PHE A 624 -7.40 10.49 2.94
C PHE A 624 -6.62 11.04 1.73
N LEU A 625 -6.97 12.20 1.19
CA LEU A 625 -6.32 12.73 -0.01
C LEU A 625 -4.82 13.02 0.21
N LYS A 626 -4.43 13.46 1.41
CA LYS A 626 -3.01 13.63 1.75
C LYS A 626 -2.25 12.30 1.70
N LYS A 627 -2.85 11.23 2.20
CA LYS A 627 -2.27 9.88 2.11
C LYS A 627 -2.26 9.38 0.66
N LEU A 628 -3.35 9.57 -0.09
CA LEU A 628 -3.42 9.20 -1.50
C LEU A 628 -2.32 9.87 -2.33
N GLY A 629 -2.05 11.16 -2.15
CA GLY A 629 -0.95 11.83 -2.85
C GLY A 629 0.41 11.21 -2.57
N ASN A 630 0.69 10.92 -1.29
CA ASN A 630 1.92 10.23 -0.88
C ASN A 630 2.03 8.82 -1.45
N ASP A 631 0.93 8.08 -1.49
CA ASP A 631 0.87 6.72 -2.00
C ASP A 631 0.98 6.72 -3.53
N CYS A 632 0.41 7.70 -4.24
CA CYS A 632 0.59 7.89 -5.68
C CYS A 632 2.05 8.19 -6.02
N VAL A 633 2.73 9.08 -5.29
CA VAL A 633 4.17 9.32 -5.47
C VAL A 633 4.97 8.05 -5.23
N SER A 634 4.69 7.34 -4.14
CA SER A 634 5.37 6.09 -3.81
C SER A 634 5.14 5.02 -4.88
N TYR A 635 3.92 4.94 -5.41
CA TYR A 635 3.56 4.07 -6.51
C TYR A 635 4.33 4.41 -7.78
N LEU A 636 4.40 5.68 -8.17
CA LEU A 636 5.16 6.13 -9.34
C LEU A 636 6.64 5.73 -9.23
N CYS A 637 7.25 5.86 -8.05
CA CYS A 637 8.64 5.47 -7.81
C CYS A 637 8.93 3.95 -7.95
N LEU A 638 7.91 3.08 -8.08
CA LEU A 638 8.10 1.66 -8.43
C LEU A 638 8.70 1.51 -9.84
N GLN A 639 8.49 2.48 -10.75
CA GLN A 639 8.98 2.47 -12.14
C GLN A 639 8.72 1.15 -12.86
N ALA A 640 7.57 0.56 -12.59
CA ALA A 640 7.23 -0.80 -12.98
C ALA A 640 6.65 -0.82 -14.42
N TYR A 641 7.32 -0.15 -15.37
CA TYR A 641 6.84 0.08 -16.74
C TYR A 641 6.61 -1.20 -17.55
N ASN A 642 7.10 -2.35 -17.08
CA ASN A 642 6.85 -3.64 -17.71
C ASN A 642 5.50 -4.27 -17.31
N TYR A 643 4.73 -3.64 -16.41
CA TYR A 643 3.45 -4.17 -15.92
C TYR A 643 2.27 -3.31 -16.38
N ASP A 644 1.25 -3.95 -16.96
CA ASP A 644 0.10 -3.24 -17.53
C ASP A 644 -0.71 -2.48 -16.47
N MET A 645 -0.85 -3.04 -15.26
CA MET A 645 -1.52 -2.35 -14.16
C MET A 645 -0.82 -1.04 -13.77
N TYR A 646 0.52 -1.04 -13.73
CA TYR A 646 1.30 0.16 -13.45
C TYR A 646 1.09 1.20 -14.56
N LYS A 647 1.16 0.79 -15.83
CA LYS A 647 0.87 1.68 -16.96
C LYS A 647 -0.53 2.27 -16.88
N SER A 648 -1.56 1.47 -16.58
CA SER A 648 -2.94 1.96 -16.47
C SER A 648 -3.10 3.01 -15.38
N VAL A 649 -2.46 2.81 -14.22
CA VAL A 649 -2.47 3.81 -13.14
C VAL A 649 -1.69 5.06 -13.57
N VAL A 650 -0.51 4.93 -14.17
CA VAL A 650 0.27 6.07 -14.67
C VAL A 650 -0.52 6.89 -15.70
N VAL A 651 -1.24 6.24 -16.63
CA VAL A 651 -2.12 6.90 -17.59
C VAL A 651 -3.24 7.65 -16.87
N LEU A 652 -3.93 7.00 -15.92
CA LEU A 652 -4.99 7.64 -15.14
C LEU A 652 -4.48 8.87 -14.36
N LEU A 653 -3.31 8.75 -13.72
CA LEU A 653 -2.68 9.87 -13.03
C LEU A 653 -2.34 10.99 -14.02
N THR A 654 -1.76 10.66 -15.17
CA THR A 654 -1.43 11.62 -16.23
C THR A 654 -2.67 12.35 -16.73
N ASP A 655 -3.77 11.64 -16.97
CA ASP A 655 -5.04 12.25 -17.40
C ASP A 655 -5.59 13.20 -16.34
N MET A 656 -5.53 12.83 -15.05
CA MET A 656 -5.93 13.73 -13.95
C MET A 656 -5.07 15.00 -13.90
N ILE A 657 -3.76 14.88 -14.11
CA ILE A 657 -2.86 16.03 -14.17
C ILE A 657 -3.21 16.93 -15.35
N LYS A 658 -3.38 16.36 -16.55
CA LYS A 658 -3.79 17.10 -17.74
C LYS A 658 -5.13 17.82 -17.57
N ALA A 659 -6.05 17.26 -16.79
CA ALA A 659 -7.37 17.83 -16.56
C ALA A 659 -7.42 18.94 -15.50
N GLY A 660 -6.48 18.98 -14.54
CA GLY A 660 -6.66 19.83 -13.36
C GLY A 660 -5.42 20.18 -12.54
N PHE A 661 -4.22 20.15 -13.12
CA PHE A 661 -3.01 20.53 -12.38
C PHE A 661 -3.06 22.00 -11.88
N PRO A 662 -2.83 22.26 -10.58
CA PRO A 662 -2.93 23.60 -10.03
C PRO A 662 -1.73 24.48 -10.40
N GLN A 663 -2.00 25.69 -10.89
CA GLN A 663 -0.99 26.72 -11.19
C GLN A 663 -0.64 27.50 -9.91
N VAL A 664 0.16 26.86 -9.04
CA VAL A 664 0.53 27.42 -7.73
C VAL A 664 1.37 28.69 -7.86
N SER A 665 0.95 29.76 -7.21
CA SER A 665 1.67 31.04 -7.17
C SER A 665 1.31 31.85 -5.92
N PRO A 666 1.98 32.99 -5.68
CA PRO A 666 1.68 33.85 -4.52
C PRO A 666 0.26 34.43 -4.57
N THR A 667 -0.29 34.64 -5.76
CA THR A 667 -1.65 35.14 -6.01
C THR A 667 -2.67 34.01 -6.17
N CYS A 668 -2.22 32.77 -6.45
CA CYS A 668 -3.04 31.57 -6.53
C CYS A 668 -2.47 30.46 -5.62
N PRO A 669 -2.62 30.59 -4.29
CA PRO A 669 -2.10 29.59 -3.36
C PRO A 669 -2.91 28.29 -3.41
N VAL A 670 -2.22 27.17 -3.25
CA VAL A 670 -2.82 25.84 -3.09
C VAL A 670 -3.13 25.61 -1.62
N GLU A 671 -4.41 25.37 -1.32
CA GLU A 671 -4.92 25.12 0.04
C GLU A 671 -5.77 23.85 0.10
N SER A 672 -6.41 23.47 -1.02
CA SER A 672 -7.28 22.29 -1.05
C SER A 672 -6.47 20.99 -1.04
N ALA A 673 -6.99 19.95 -0.38
CA ALA A 673 -6.33 18.64 -0.37
C ALA A 673 -6.24 18.00 -1.77
N LYS A 674 -7.23 18.30 -2.65
CA LYS A 674 -7.21 17.93 -4.07
C LYS A 674 -6.00 18.53 -4.78
N ASP A 675 -5.79 19.83 -4.66
CA ASP A 675 -4.74 20.53 -5.38
C ASP A 675 -3.36 20.17 -4.83
N HIS A 676 -3.22 19.97 -3.51
CA HIS A 676 -2.00 19.41 -2.92
C HIS A 676 -1.63 18.06 -3.53
N LEU A 677 -2.61 17.15 -3.65
CA LEU A 677 -2.42 15.84 -4.25
C LEU A 677 -1.98 15.96 -5.72
N LEU A 678 -2.71 16.74 -6.53
CA LEU A 678 -2.40 16.91 -7.96
C LEU A 678 -1.03 17.56 -8.16
N LEU A 679 -0.69 18.57 -7.36
CA LEU A 679 0.62 19.23 -7.39
C LEU A 679 1.74 18.22 -7.11
N GLN A 680 1.60 17.43 -6.05
CA GLN A 680 2.58 16.43 -5.64
C GLN A 680 2.76 15.33 -6.71
N VAL A 681 1.65 14.81 -7.25
CA VAL A 681 1.68 13.76 -8.28
C VAL A 681 2.23 14.26 -9.61
N GLY A 682 1.86 15.47 -10.05
CA GLY A 682 2.34 16.03 -11.32
C GLY A 682 3.84 16.32 -11.31
N ILE A 683 4.40 16.77 -10.18
CA ILE A 683 5.85 16.95 -10.01
C ILE A 683 6.58 15.61 -10.18
N GLU A 684 6.09 14.54 -9.55
CA GLU A 684 6.76 13.24 -9.61
C GLU A 684 6.61 12.58 -10.99
N LEU A 685 5.44 12.70 -11.63
CA LEU A 685 5.25 12.26 -13.02
C LEU A 685 6.24 12.92 -13.97
N PHE A 686 6.43 14.24 -13.84
CA PHE A 686 7.41 14.95 -14.65
C PHE A 686 8.84 14.48 -14.41
N ARG A 687 9.20 14.23 -13.14
CA ARG A 687 10.53 13.77 -12.76
C ARG A 687 10.87 12.41 -13.37
N LEU A 688 9.89 11.51 -13.44
CA LEU A 688 10.09 10.13 -13.90
C LEU A 688 9.82 9.92 -15.40
N SER A 689 9.17 10.87 -16.08
CA SER A 689 8.89 10.73 -17.51
C SER A 689 10.18 10.82 -18.35
N GLU A 690 10.36 9.88 -19.27
CA GLU A 690 11.45 9.94 -20.26
C GLU A 690 11.19 11.02 -21.33
N ASP A 691 9.92 11.25 -21.69
CA ASP A 691 9.45 12.32 -22.56
C ASP A 691 8.59 13.30 -21.77
N THR A 692 9.20 14.42 -21.39
CA THR A 692 8.56 15.47 -20.58
C THR A 692 7.78 16.47 -21.42
N SER A 693 7.91 16.43 -22.75
CA SER A 693 7.50 17.51 -23.66
C SER A 693 5.98 17.69 -23.68
N GLU A 694 5.23 16.59 -23.68
CA GLU A 694 3.77 16.61 -23.75
C GLU A 694 3.14 17.03 -22.40
N LEU A 695 3.74 16.63 -21.28
CA LEU A 695 3.21 16.94 -19.94
C LEU A 695 3.53 18.38 -19.50
N LEU A 696 4.66 18.92 -19.96
CA LEU A 696 5.17 20.23 -19.54
C LEU A 696 4.15 21.37 -19.73
N SER A 697 3.43 21.39 -20.86
CA SER A 697 2.44 22.43 -21.17
C SER A 697 1.22 22.43 -20.25
N TYR A 698 0.92 21.30 -19.60
CA TYR A 698 -0.15 21.18 -18.60
C TYR A 698 0.33 21.54 -17.20
N LEU A 699 1.60 21.28 -16.90
CA LEU A 699 2.17 21.58 -15.60
C LEU A 699 2.49 23.06 -15.45
N ILE A 700 2.99 23.68 -16.52
CA ILE A 700 3.34 25.10 -16.55
C ILE A 700 2.73 25.71 -17.80
N THR A 701 1.70 26.52 -17.60
CA THR A 701 0.94 27.12 -18.70
C THR A 701 1.65 28.30 -19.36
N ASP A 702 2.56 28.96 -18.65
CA ASP A 702 3.30 30.13 -19.12
C ASP A 702 4.80 29.96 -18.89
N ILE A 703 5.48 29.36 -19.88
CA ILE A 703 6.94 29.22 -19.88
C ILE A 703 7.53 30.43 -20.59
N PRO A 704 8.33 31.26 -19.91
CA PRO A 704 8.89 32.45 -20.53
C PRO A 704 9.91 32.06 -21.61
N ASP A 705 9.74 32.64 -22.80
CA ASP A 705 10.71 32.55 -23.90
C ASP A 705 11.90 33.49 -23.62
N LEU A 706 12.93 32.93 -22.97
CA LEU A 706 14.13 33.67 -22.57
C LEU A 706 15.29 33.35 -23.53
N PRO A 707 16.06 34.36 -23.99
CA PRO A 707 17.13 34.13 -24.94
C PRO A 707 18.24 33.28 -24.30
N SER A 708 18.49 32.14 -24.93
CA SER A 708 19.51 31.19 -24.48
C SER A 708 20.89 31.49 -25.07
N VAL A 709 21.92 30.96 -24.41
CA VAL A 709 23.30 30.94 -24.85
C VAL A 709 23.75 29.50 -24.99
N SER A 710 24.60 29.25 -25.99
CA SER A 710 25.14 27.92 -26.26
C SER A 710 26.59 27.79 -25.81
N ASN A 711 26.96 26.62 -25.30
CA ASN A 711 28.30 26.24 -24.87
C ASN A 711 28.94 27.27 -23.93
N ALA A 712 28.19 27.70 -22.92
CA ALA A 712 28.68 28.62 -21.91
C ALA A 712 29.80 27.95 -21.10
N ARG A 713 30.96 28.61 -21.02
CA ARG A 713 32.14 28.12 -20.30
C ARG A 713 32.25 28.84 -18.96
N VAL A 714 32.28 28.08 -17.88
CA VAL A 714 32.38 28.58 -16.51
C VAL A 714 33.65 28.02 -15.87
N TRP A 715 34.40 28.88 -15.19
CA TRP A 715 35.61 28.49 -14.47
C TRP A 715 35.31 28.39 -12.99
N ILE A 716 35.38 27.18 -12.44
CA ILE A 716 35.09 26.93 -11.03
C ILE A 716 36.37 26.81 -10.22
N SER A 717 36.33 27.24 -8.96
CA SER A 717 37.35 26.97 -7.96
C SER A 717 36.68 26.68 -6.64
N ALA A 718 37.22 25.72 -5.89
CA ALA A 718 36.72 25.32 -4.57
C ALA A 718 37.90 24.96 -3.67
N SER A 719 37.77 25.29 -2.39
CA SER A 719 38.73 24.88 -1.37
C SER A 719 37.94 24.65 -0.09
N THR A 720 37.20 23.55 -0.07
CA THR A 720 36.27 23.26 1.02
C THR A 720 37.00 22.66 2.21
N ALA A 721 36.71 23.17 3.40
CA ALA A 721 37.15 22.60 4.67
C ALA A 721 36.26 21.37 5.01
N ASP A 722 35.72 21.29 6.22
CA ASP A 722 34.84 20.18 6.61
C ASP A 722 33.39 20.33 6.11
N ASP A 723 33.07 21.38 5.36
CA ASP A 723 31.72 21.71 4.88
C ASP A 723 31.58 21.63 3.34
N GLU A 724 30.36 21.35 2.84
CA GLU A 724 30.05 21.48 1.40
C GLU A 724 29.96 22.96 0.98
N GLU A 725 30.39 23.30 -0.24
CA GLU A 725 30.33 24.66 -0.80
C GLU A 725 29.55 24.68 -2.12
N TRP A 726 28.68 25.67 -2.29
CA TRP A 726 28.00 25.93 -3.55
C TRP A 726 28.77 26.96 -4.39
N ILE A 727 29.02 26.63 -5.64
CA ILE A 727 29.69 27.48 -6.62
C ILE A 727 28.66 27.98 -7.63
N SER A 728 28.48 29.30 -7.67
CA SER A 728 27.56 29.97 -8.59
C SER A 728 28.12 29.98 -10.00
N THR A 729 27.25 29.76 -11.00
CA THR A 729 27.65 29.75 -12.42
C THR A 729 27.22 31.01 -13.19
N GLY A 730 26.31 31.81 -12.62
CA GLY A 730 25.66 32.92 -13.32
C GLY A 730 24.73 32.48 -14.45
N LEU A 731 24.31 31.22 -14.45
CA LEU A 731 23.47 30.62 -15.49
C LEU A 731 22.18 30.04 -14.89
N TYR A 732 21.13 30.04 -15.70
CA TYR A 732 19.77 29.66 -15.36
C TYR A 732 19.20 28.71 -16.40
N LEU A 733 18.31 27.80 -15.99
CA LEU A 733 17.46 27.02 -16.91
C LEU A 733 16.02 27.48 -16.79
N SER A 734 15.35 27.70 -17.93
CA SER A 734 13.90 27.89 -17.95
C SER A 734 13.18 26.65 -17.43
N PRO A 735 11.93 26.79 -16.98
CA PRO A 735 11.12 25.66 -16.59
C PRO A 735 11.07 24.56 -17.65
N GLY A 736 11.35 23.32 -17.25
CA GLY A 736 11.43 22.15 -18.13
C GLY A 736 12.62 22.11 -19.11
N MET A 737 13.45 23.15 -19.17
CA MET A 737 14.61 23.19 -20.07
C MET A 737 15.65 22.13 -19.66
N LYS A 738 15.99 21.25 -20.60
CA LYS A 738 17.05 20.24 -20.46
C LYS A 738 18.35 20.73 -21.06
N THR A 739 19.45 20.54 -20.34
CA THR A 739 20.79 20.89 -20.82
C THR A 739 21.78 19.79 -20.53
N LYS A 740 22.87 19.76 -21.29
CA LYS A 740 24.02 18.91 -21.04
C LYS A 740 25.12 19.73 -20.37
N ILE A 741 25.63 19.24 -19.26
CA ILE A 741 26.80 19.79 -18.57
C ILE A 741 27.98 18.84 -18.78
N THR A 742 29.09 19.41 -19.23
CA THR A 742 30.37 18.73 -19.36
C THR A 742 31.29 19.22 -18.25
N VAL A 743 31.75 18.29 -17.41
CA VAL A 743 32.62 18.55 -16.27
C VAL A 743 33.97 17.84 -16.44
N PRO A 744 35.05 18.33 -15.81
CA PRO A 744 36.33 17.64 -15.85
C PRO A 744 36.26 16.28 -15.16
N ARG A 745 36.95 15.29 -15.73
CA ARG A 745 37.07 13.94 -15.16
C ARG A 745 37.59 13.93 -13.71
N THR A 746 38.32 14.96 -13.30
CA THR A 746 38.89 15.11 -11.95
C THR A 746 37.84 15.24 -10.84
N ILE A 747 36.58 15.57 -11.13
CA ILE A 747 35.51 15.70 -10.14
C ILE A 747 34.39 14.66 -10.30
N VAL A 748 34.48 13.80 -11.32
CA VAL A 748 33.54 12.70 -11.55
C VAL A 748 33.74 11.62 -10.47
N ASP A 749 32.62 11.12 -9.93
CA ASP A 749 32.58 10.11 -8.85
C ASP A 749 33.25 10.53 -7.53
N LYS A 750 33.49 11.83 -7.33
CA LYS A 750 34.09 12.36 -6.09
C LYS A 750 33.09 13.04 -5.15
N GLY A 751 31.81 12.69 -5.26
CA GLY A 751 30.75 13.27 -4.43
C GLY A 751 30.25 14.66 -4.86
N TRP A 752 30.80 15.22 -5.94
CA TRP A 752 30.31 16.49 -6.50
C TRP A 752 28.91 16.34 -7.10
N GLN A 753 28.16 17.44 -7.07
CA GLN A 753 26.79 17.48 -7.59
C GLN A 753 26.54 18.75 -8.42
N VAL A 754 25.55 18.69 -9.31
CA VAL A 754 24.92 19.86 -9.92
C VAL A 754 23.61 20.11 -9.20
N GLN A 755 23.31 21.36 -8.82
CA GLN A 755 21.98 21.74 -8.36
C GLN A 755 21.34 22.71 -9.34
N ILE A 756 20.03 22.54 -9.57
CA ILE A 756 19.19 23.52 -10.27
C ILE A 756 18.14 24.02 -9.28
N GLY A 757 18.09 25.34 -9.11
CA GLY A 757 17.26 26.01 -8.08
C GLY A 757 18.12 26.49 -6.90
N CYS A 758 17.79 27.66 -6.35
CA CYS A 758 18.55 28.26 -5.24
C CYS A 758 18.00 27.89 -3.84
N GLN A 759 16.77 27.40 -3.77
CA GLN A 759 16.06 27.06 -2.55
C GLN A 759 16.54 25.71 -1.98
N THR A 760 16.31 25.49 -0.68
CA THR A 760 16.48 24.18 -0.01
C THR A 760 15.25 23.73 0.79
N ASP A 761 14.31 24.65 1.04
CA ASP A 761 13.12 24.37 1.84
C ASP A 761 12.18 23.36 1.20
N ASP A 762 11.73 22.43 2.04
CA ASP A 762 10.60 21.54 1.79
C ASP A 762 9.35 22.08 2.51
N LEU A 763 8.37 22.54 1.73
CA LEU A 763 7.11 23.08 2.25
C LEU A 763 5.99 22.04 2.39
N CYS A 764 6.24 20.74 2.20
CA CYS A 764 5.20 19.69 2.26
C CYS A 764 4.43 19.61 3.59
N LYS A 765 4.92 20.27 4.65
CA LYS A 765 4.26 20.35 5.96
C LYS A 765 3.28 21.53 6.10
N LEU A 766 3.28 22.48 5.17
CA LEU A 766 2.41 23.65 5.23
C LEU A 766 1.07 23.36 4.57
N ASP A 767 -0.02 23.82 5.20
CA ASP A 767 -1.39 23.66 4.66
C ASP A 767 -1.71 24.63 3.52
N LYS A 768 -0.91 25.70 3.36
CA LYS A 768 -1.07 26.70 2.32
C LYS A 768 0.24 26.88 1.57
N LEU A 769 0.24 26.56 0.29
CA LEU A 769 1.40 26.65 -0.60
C LEU A 769 1.26 27.81 -1.58
N LYS A 770 2.17 28.77 -1.53
CA LYS A 770 2.32 29.92 -2.45
C LYS A 770 3.31 29.65 -3.58
N ARG A 771 3.98 28.50 -3.54
CA ARG A 771 4.80 27.92 -4.61
C ARG A 771 4.79 26.41 -4.44
N ALA A 772 5.31 25.67 -5.42
CA ALA A 772 5.50 24.23 -5.28
C ALA A 772 6.39 23.91 -4.06
N PRO A 773 6.15 22.77 -3.38
CA PRO A 773 6.76 22.52 -2.07
C PRO A 773 8.27 22.35 -2.13
N VAL A 774 8.79 21.71 -3.18
CA VAL A 774 10.22 21.57 -3.48
C VAL A 774 10.44 22.04 -4.92
N VAL A 775 11.31 23.05 -5.08
CA VAL A 775 11.59 23.71 -6.37
C VAL A 775 13.04 23.58 -6.83
N TYR A 776 13.84 22.75 -6.15
CA TYR A 776 15.21 22.47 -6.53
C TYR A 776 15.42 20.97 -6.80
N VAL A 777 16.50 20.65 -7.50
CA VAL A 777 16.92 19.26 -7.74
C VAL A 777 18.44 19.18 -7.78
N ARG A 778 18.99 18.09 -7.23
CA ARG A 778 20.44 17.79 -7.24
C ARG A 778 20.71 16.57 -8.10
N PHE A 779 21.75 16.62 -8.91
CA PHE A 779 22.22 15.52 -9.73
C PHE A 779 23.67 15.16 -9.35
N PRO A 780 23.97 13.90 -9.01
CA PRO A 780 25.34 13.48 -8.73
C PRO A 780 26.19 13.45 -10.01
N LEU A 781 27.44 13.93 -9.93
CA LEU A 781 28.39 13.88 -11.04
C LEU A 781 29.01 12.48 -11.17
N LYS A 782 28.28 11.57 -11.80
CA LYS A 782 28.69 10.17 -12.07
C LYS A 782 29.39 9.95 -13.42
N LYS A 783 29.38 10.96 -14.28
CA LYS A 783 29.99 10.92 -15.62
C LYS A 783 30.38 12.32 -16.05
N GLU A 784 31.34 12.42 -16.96
CA GLU A 784 31.83 13.69 -17.51
C GLU A 784 30.71 14.49 -18.20
N ASN A 785 29.74 13.79 -18.80
CA ASN A 785 28.66 14.36 -19.59
C ASN A 785 27.31 14.00 -18.98
N LEU A 786 26.64 14.96 -18.34
CA LEU A 786 25.38 14.74 -17.62
C LEU A 786 24.26 15.61 -18.21
N HIS A 787 23.07 15.04 -18.38
CA HIS A 787 21.87 15.81 -18.67
C HIS A 787 21.20 16.22 -17.36
N VAL A 788 20.84 17.49 -17.24
CA VAL A 788 20.17 18.05 -16.06
C VAL A 788 19.00 18.92 -16.50
N TRP A 789 17.96 18.98 -15.68
CA TRP A 789 16.74 19.75 -15.90
C TRP A 789 16.00 19.93 -14.57
N ASN A 790 15.06 20.86 -14.51
CA ASN A 790 14.14 21.03 -13.39
C ASN A 790 12.78 21.47 -13.94
N LEU A 791 11.68 20.93 -13.41
CA LEU A 791 10.32 21.34 -13.81
C LEU A 791 10.18 22.86 -13.71
N TRP A 792 10.62 23.42 -12.58
CA TRP A 792 10.45 24.84 -12.24
C TRP A 792 11.55 25.74 -12.80
N GLY A 793 12.57 25.18 -13.45
CA GLY A 793 13.77 25.90 -13.84
C GLY A 793 14.64 26.24 -12.62
N GLY A 794 15.59 27.15 -12.76
CA GLY A 794 16.42 27.59 -11.65
C GLY A 794 17.85 27.93 -12.03
N LEU A 795 18.53 28.63 -11.12
CA LEU A 795 19.98 28.88 -11.22
C LEU A 795 20.75 27.56 -11.13
N ILE A 796 21.84 27.46 -11.88
CA ILE A 796 22.71 26.28 -11.94
C ILE A 796 23.88 26.48 -10.97
N TYR A 797 24.10 25.51 -10.09
CA TYR A 797 25.20 25.47 -9.14
C TYR A 797 26.01 24.19 -9.30
N LEU A 798 27.32 24.28 -9.02
CA LEU A 798 28.09 23.09 -8.65
C LEU A 798 28.27 23.05 -7.14
N ILE A 799 28.08 21.86 -6.57
CA ILE A 799 28.27 21.61 -5.15
C ILE A 799 29.56 20.81 -4.98
N ALA A 800 30.55 21.46 -4.36
CA ALA A 800 31.78 20.83 -3.94
C ALA A 800 31.56 20.16 -2.58
N PRO A 801 31.83 18.85 -2.43
CA PRO A 801 31.70 18.17 -1.15
C PRO A 801 32.81 18.65 -0.19
N PRO A 802 32.69 18.35 1.12
CA PRO A 802 33.75 18.61 2.08
C PRO A 802 35.13 18.12 1.62
N ARG A 803 36.19 18.82 2.03
CA ARG A 803 37.60 18.47 1.81
C ARG A 803 37.98 18.33 0.34
N SER A 804 37.40 19.17 -0.51
CA SER A 804 37.62 19.24 -1.95
C SER A 804 38.47 20.43 -2.33
N THR A 805 39.39 20.20 -3.26
CA THR A 805 40.18 21.26 -3.90
C THR A 805 39.98 21.24 -5.40
N ALA A 806 39.57 22.37 -5.96
CA ALA A 806 39.47 22.60 -7.39
C ALA A 806 40.07 23.97 -7.71
N HIS A 807 40.95 24.04 -8.71
CA HIS A 807 41.57 25.29 -9.14
C HIS A 807 41.29 25.51 -10.62
N LYS A 808 40.54 26.58 -10.93
CA LYS A 808 40.20 27.03 -12.29
C LYS A 808 39.87 25.86 -13.22
N MET A 809 38.88 25.07 -12.85
CA MET A 809 38.37 23.97 -13.66
C MET A 809 37.32 24.50 -14.64
N GLU A 810 37.41 24.13 -15.92
CA GLU A 810 36.42 24.50 -16.94
C GLU A 810 35.21 23.56 -16.87
N VAL A 811 34.01 24.15 -16.83
CA VAL A 811 32.72 23.46 -16.95
C VAL A 811 32.00 24.05 -18.15
N VAL A 812 31.47 23.21 -19.02
CA VAL A 812 30.75 23.64 -20.23
C VAL A 812 29.28 23.28 -20.11
N ILE A 813 28.41 24.29 -20.19
CA ILE A 813 26.95 24.13 -20.16
C ILE A 813 26.42 24.40 -21.57
N GLN A 814 25.85 23.36 -22.19
CA GLN A 814 25.53 23.37 -23.61
C GLN A 814 24.45 24.39 -23.99
N THR A 815 23.39 24.49 -23.19
CA THR A 815 22.31 25.48 -23.35
C THR A 815 21.92 26.03 -21.99
N ALA A 816 21.91 27.35 -21.83
CA ALA A 816 21.46 28.00 -20.60
C ALA A 816 21.04 29.45 -20.87
N ILE A 817 20.52 30.13 -19.85
CA ILE A 817 20.14 31.53 -19.88
C ILE A 817 21.06 32.30 -18.93
N LYS A 818 21.46 33.51 -19.31
CA LYS A 818 22.31 34.35 -18.43
C LYS A 818 21.47 34.94 -17.30
N ALA A 819 21.98 34.82 -16.08
CA ALA A 819 21.43 35.48 -14.91
C ALA A 819 22.18 36.78 -14.60
N PRO A 820 21.52 37.79 -13.99
CA PRO A 820 22.22 38.92 -13.39
C PRO A 820 23.14 38.42 -12.27
N TYR A 821 24.44 38.39 -12.54
CA TYR A 821 25.43 37.89 -11.59
C TYR A 821 26.55 38.92 -11.41
N TYR A 822 26.58 39.53 -10.23
CA TYR A 822 27.64 40.45 -9.82
C TYR A 822 28.63 39.71 -8.94
N LYS A 823 29.92 39.77 -9.27
CA LYS A 823 30.99 39.22 -8.42
C LYS A 823 31.99 40.32 -8.07
N SER A 824 32.10 40.62 -6.77
CA SER A 824 33.00 41.67 -6.27
C SER A 824 34.45 41.39 -6.69
N GLY A 825 35.14 42.43 -7.17
CA GLY A 825 36.51 42.33 -7.69
C GLY A 825 36.65 41.80 -9.13
N GLU A 826 35.62 41.15 -9.69
CA GLU A 826 35.62 40.65 -11.07
C GLU A 826 34.67 41.41 -12.00
N THR A 827 33.50 41.79 -11.50
CA THR A 827 32.49 42.54 -12.27
C THR A 827 32.65 44.05 -12.08
N SER A 828 32.86 44.79 -13.18
CA SER A 828 32.90 46.26 -13.12
C SER A 828 31.50 46.86 -12.91
N VAL A 829 31.41 47.99 -12.20
CA VAL A 829 30.14 48.70 -12.00
C VAL A 829 29.53 49.16 -13.33
N SER A 830 30.36 49.57 -14.29
CA SER A 830 29.90 49.97 -15.62
C SER A 830 29.26 48.81 -16.38
N ASP A 831 29.88 47.63 -16.38
CA ASP A 831 29.32 46.45 -17.06
C ASP A 831 28.04 45.96 -16.37
N TRP A 832 28.01 46.03 -15.04
CA TRP A 832 26.83 45.73 -14.25
C TRP A 832 25.62 46.58 -14.68
N VAL A 833 25.77 47.90 -14.66
CA VAL A 833 24.71 48.86 -14.98
C VAL A 833 24.29 48.79 -16.45
N ALA A 834 25.28 48.71 -17.35
CA ALA A 834 25.02 48.76 -18.79
C ALA A 834 24.32 47.49 -19.29
N LYS A 835 24.77 46.31 -18.80
CA LYS A 835 24.46 45.01 -19.42
C LYS A 835 24.05 43.92 -18.43
N ILE A 836 24.86 43.61 -17.42
CA ILE A 836 24.71 42.35 -16.66
C ILE A 836 23.42 42.33 -15.84
N ARG A 837 23.05 43.46 -15.20
CA ARG A 837 21.80 43.53 -14.42
C ARG A 837 20.52 43.35 -15.23
N LYS A 838 20.62 43.47 -16.57
CA LYS A 838 19.52 43.32 -17.53
C LYS A 838 19.47 41.91 -18.13
N ALA A 839 20.28 40.98 -17.64
CA ALA A 839 20.24 39.61 -18.12
C ALA A 839 18.85 38.99 -17.82
N PRO A 840 18.33 38.13 -18.71
CA PRO A 840 16.91 37.78 -18.78
C PRO A 840 16.42 36.81 -17.70
N ALA A 841 17.30 36.14 -16.94
CA ALA A 841 16.84 35.18 -15.93
C ALA A 841 16.04 35.87 -14.81
N PRO A 842 15.05 35.19 -14.22
CA PRO A 842 14.21 35.76 -13.14
C PRO A 842 14.93 35.86 -11.78
N TRP A 843 16.13 35.28 -11.66
CA TRP A 843 16.94 35.27 -10.45
C TRP A 843 18.28 35.95 -10.67
N ALA A 844 18.73 36.72 -9.68
CA ALA A 844 20.01 37.39 -9.62
C ALA A 844 20.86 36.89 -8.44
N GLU A 845 22.18 36.97 -8.58
CA GLU A 845 23.15 36.70 -7.52
C GLU A 845 24.15 37.86 -7.37
N LEU A 846 24.37 38.26 -6.11
CA LEU A 846 25.42 39.21 -5.72
C LEU A 846 26.42 38.48 -4.83
N GLU A 847 27.63 38.26 -5.34
CA GLU A 847 28.70 37.54 -4.67
C GLU A 847 29.79 38.48 -4.15
N PHE A 848 30.04 38.40 -2.84
CA PHE A 848 31.01 39.20 -2.10
C PHE A 848 32.14 38.32 -1.54
N GLU A 849 32.96 38.84 -0.61
CA GLU A 849 34.12 38.10 -0.07
C GLU A 849 33.69 36.84 0.69
N ASN A 850 32.72 36.98 1.60
CA ASN A 850 32.27 35.94 2.52
C ASN A 850 30.77 35.61 2.41
N LEU A 851 30.02 36.27 1.51
CA LEU A 851 28.56 36.16 1.42
C LEU A 851 28.09 36.21 -0.02
N ILE A 852 27.03 35.46 -0.32
CA ILE A 852 26.27 35.56 -1.57
C ILE A 852 24.81 35.85 -1.25
N ILE A 853 24.19 36.79 -1.96
CA ILE A 853 22.77 37.09 -1.85
C ILE A 853 22.08 36.74 -3.16
N THR A 854 21.12 35.83 -3.10
CA THR A 854 20.29 35.40 -4.22
C THR A 854 18.87 35.93 -4.07
N LEU A 855 18.35 36.60 -5.09
CA LEU A 855 17.02 37.24 -5.04
C LEU A 855 16.40 37.41 -6.43
N PRO A 856 15.09 37.72 -6.54
CA PRO A 856 14.46 38.00 -7.84
C PRO A 856 15.13 39.17 -8.59
N SER A 857 15.36 38.99 -9.89
CA SER A 857 16.05 39.97 -10.75
C SER A 857 15.36 41.34 -10.80
N GLU A 858 14.04 41.38 -10.63
CA GLU A 858 13.27 42.64 -10.61
C GLU A 858 13.74 43.60 -9.49
N MET A 859 14.24 43.08 -8.37
CA MET A 859 14.65 43.91 -7.24
C MET A 859 16.04 44.55 -7.45
N ILE A 860 16.83 44.06 -8.41
CA ILE A 860 18.16 44.62 -8.74
C ILE A 860 18.15 45.54 -9.96
N GLY A 861 16.99 45.72 -10.62
CA GLY A 861 16.88 46.52 -11.85
C GLY A 861 17.40 47.95 -11.71
N GLN A 862 17.30 48.52 -10.50
CA GLN A 862 17.77 49.88 -10.17
C GLN A 862 19.01 49.90 -9.26
N LEU A 863 19.68 48.75 -9.05
CA LEU A 863 20.88 48.69 -8.22
C LEU A 863 22.08 49.22 -9.02
N ASP A 864 22.35 50.52 -8.95
CA ASP A 864 23.46 51.16 -9.68
C ASP A 864 24.83 50.95 -9.00
N ARG A 865 24.86 50.69 -7.68
CA ARG A 865 26.08 50.64 -6.86
C ARG A 865 26.22 49.32 -6.08
N PRO A 866 26.37 48.18 -6.77
CA PRO A 866 26.58 46.89 -6.10
C PRO A 866 27.90 46.83 -5.33
N ASP A 867 28.89 47.65 -5.70
CA ASP A 867 30.18 47.81 -5.00
C ASP A 867 30.03 48.37 -3.58
N LYS A 868 29.04 49.25 -3.36
CA LYS A 868 28.71 49.74 -2.01
C LYS A 868 28.04 48.67 -1.16
N VAL A 869 27.22 47.82 -1.77
CA VAL A 869 26.60 46.66 -1.10
C VAL A 869 27.70 45.66 -0.69
N ALA A 870 28.64 45.38 -1.59
CA ALA A 870 29.80 44.55 -1.29
C ALA A 870 30.61 45.11 -0.11
N THR A 871 30.95 46.40 -0.13
CA THR A 871 31.71 47.05 0.96
C THR A 871 31.01 46.92 2.32
N LEU A 872 29.68 47.10 2.35
CA LEU A 872 28.88 46.94 3.56
C LEU A 872 28.94 45.50 4.08
N TRP A 873 28.66 44.52 3.23
CA TRP A 873 28.61 43.12 3.64
C TRP A 873 29.97 42.52 3.97
N ASP A 874 31.02 42.92 3.26
CA ASP A 874 32.39 42.53 3.59
C ASP A 874 32.77 43.05 4.99
N SER A 875 32.35 44.27 5.35
CA SER A 875 32.55 44.83 6.70
C SER A 875 31.77 44.08 7.77
N ILE A 876 30.49 43.77 7.49
CA ILE A 876 29.62 43.00 8.40
C ILE A 876 30.21 41.59 8.63
N MET A 877 30.54 40.88 7.56
CA MET A 877 31.02 39.50 7.66
C MET A 877 32.40 39.41 8.34
N ARG A 878 33.27 40.42 8.16
CA ARG A 878 34.50 40.52 8.94
C ARG A 878 34.22 40.75 10.42
N GLY A 879 33.20 41.54 10.76
CA GLY A 879 32.73 41.68 12.15
C GLY A 879 32.18 40.37 12.73
N VAL A 880 31.40 39.62 11.94
CA VAL A 880 30.88 38.29 12.32
C VAL A 880 32.03 37.32 12.60
N ALA A 881 33.05 37.30 11.72
CA ALA A 881 34.27 36.50 11.89
C ALA A 881 35.06 36.89 13.16
N ASP A 882 35.21 38.19 13.37
CA ASP A 882 35.98 38.77 14.47
C ASP A 882 35.35 38.46 15.83
N LEU A 883 34.02 38.59 15.98
CA LEU A 883 33.36 38.15 17.20
C LEU A 883 33.55 36.65 17.43
N ALA A 884 33.38 35.83 16.38
CA ALA A 884 33.56 34.38 16.46
C ALA A 884 35.02 33.94 16.67
N ALA A 885 35.98 34.87 16.73
CA ALA A 885 37.42 34.60 16.78
C ALA A 885 37.90 33.66 15.66
N LYS A 886 37.36 33.83 14.44
CA LYS A 886 37.71 33.07 13.24
C LYS A 886 38.49 33.96 12.25
N PRO A 887 39.20 33.36 11.27
CA PRO A 887 39.83 34.13 10.19
C PRO A 887 38.83 35.04 9.47
N ALA A 888 39.28 36.25 9.12
CA ALA A 888 38.43 37.27 8.49
C ALA A 888 37.81 36.83 7.16
N LYS A 889 38.50 35.93 6.43
CA LYS A 889 37.96 35.26 5.25
C LYS A 889 37.47 33.87 5.64
N PHE A 890 36.21 33.58 5.34
CA PHE A 890 35.63 32.28 5.59
C PHE A 890 36.15 31.23 4.61
N SER A 891 36.24 29.98 5.08
CA SER A 891 36.54 28.82 4.24
C SER A 891 35.43 28.56 3.21
N ARG A 892 34.19 28.92 3.56
CA ARG A 892 33.00 28.84 2.72
C ARG A 892 32.20 30.13 2.84
N LYS A 893 31.73 30.67 1.71
CA LYS A 893 30.84 31.83 1.73
C LYS A 893 29.47 31.46 2.28
N GLU A 894 28.93 32.29 3.16
CA GLU A 894 27.52 32.21 3.59
C GLU A 894 26.58 32.58 2.42
N ARG A 895 25.31 32.20 2.53
CA ARG A 895 24.32 32.46 1.47
C ARG A 895 22.99 32.93 2.06
N PHE A 896 22.41 33.97 1.47
CA PHE A 896 21.00 34.31 1.65
C PHE A 896 20.21 34.01 0.38
N VAL A 897 19.04 33.39 0.52
CA VAL A 897 18.12 33.15 -0.59
C VAL A 897 16.75 33.73 -0.26
N ALA A 898 16.31 34.67 -1.08
CA ALA A 898 14.97 35.25 -1.01
C ALA A 898 13.95 34.31 -1.69
N ASP A 899 12.86 34.00 -1.00
CA ASP A 899 11.81 33.14 -1.53
C ASP A 899 10.43 33.68 -1.16
N VAL A 900 9.43 33.42 -1.99
CA VAL A 900 8.07 33.92 -1.76
C VAL A 900 7.40 33.23 -0.57
N GLN A 901 7.88 32.03 -0.23
CA GLN A 901 7.48 31.28 0.94
C GLN A 901 8.63 30.42 1.42
N ILE A 902 8.83 30.41 2.73
CA ILE A 902 9.85 29.64 3.45
C ILE A 902 9.17 28.73 4.49
N SER A 903 9.92 27.77 5.00
CA SER A 903 9.45 26.71 5.90
C SER A 903 9.07 27.23 7.30
N ALA A 904 9.73 28.29 7.77
CA ALA A 904 9.50 28.87 9.09
C ALA A 904 9.77 30.38 9.12
N GLY A 905 9.00 31.11 9.96
CA GLY A 905 9.29 32.51 10.30
C GLY A 905 9.23 33.51 9.14
N LEU A 906 9.98 34.61 9.30
CA LEU A 906 10.29 35.57 8.23
C LEU A 906 11.66 35.29 7.60
N MET A 907 12.51 34.60 8.35
CA MET A 907 13.84 34.11 7.98
C MET A 907 14.16 32.90 8.84
N HIS A 908 15.05 32.02 8.38
CA HIS A 908 15.69 31.03 9.23
C HIS A 908 17.10 30.67 8.74
N SER A 909 17.96 30.35 9.68
CA SER A 909 19.34 29.93 9.47
C SER A 909 19.47 28.62 8.69
N GLY A 910 20.68 28.37 8.20
CA GLY A 910 20.99 27.25 7.31
C GLY A 910 22.03 27.62 6.26
N TYR A 911 22.26 26.69 5.33
CA TYR A 911 23.07 26.91 4.13
C TYR A 911 22.26 26.52 2.89
N PRO A 912 21.51 27.46 2.28
CA PRO A 912 21.47 28.90 2.56
C PRO A 912 20.60 29.29 3.77
N ILE A 913 20.77 30.52 4.25
CA ILE A 913 19.80 31.24 5.08
C ILE A 913 18.62 31.63 4.17
N MET A 914 17.43 31.13 4.49
CA MET A 914 16.22 31.40 3.71
C MET A 914 15.48 32.60 4.28
N MET A 915 15.01 33.50 3.42
CA MET A 915 14.25 34.69 3.82
C MET A 915 13.05 34.91 2.92
N LYS A 916 12.00 35.55 3.44
CA LYS A 916 10.90 35.99 2.59
C LYS A 916 11.35 37.09 1.63
N THR A 917 10.85 37.09 0.40
CA THR A 917 11.21 38.07 -0.65
C THR A 917 11.14 39.52 -0.17
N GLN A 918 10.17 39.88 0.66
CA GLN A 918 10.03 41.25 1.16
C GLN A 918 11.24 41.70 2.00
N SER A 919 11.94 40.79 2.65
CA SER A 919 13.12 41.09 3.47
C SER A 919 14.34 41.43 2.62
N ALA A 920 14.44 40.92 1.39
CA ALA A 920 15.63 41.04 0.54
C ALA A 920 15.97 42.50 0.16
N THR A 921 14.96 43.38 0.03
CA THR A 921 15.16 44.79 -0.34
C THR A 921 16.10 45.52 0.62
N HIS A 922 16.04 45.18 1.91
CA HIS A 922 16.88 45.80 2.93
C HIS A 922 18.35 45.36 2.80
N LEU A 923 18.60 44.13 2.37
CA LEU A 923 19.96 43.57 2.28
C LEU A 923 20.76 44.14 1.10
N VAL A 924 20.08 44.60 0.04
CA VAL A 924 20.72 45.16 -1.16
C VAL A 924 20.76 46.69 -1.18
N ASN A 925 20.28 47.35 -0.12
CA ASN A 925 20.32 48.80 0.02
C ASN A 925 21.39 49.21 1.05
N PRO A 926 22.55 49.72 0.61
CA PRO A 926 23.66 50.01 1.52
C PRO A 926 23.42 51.26 2.40
N TYR A 927 22.36 52.03 2.16
CA TYR A 927 22.09 53.29 2.86
C TYR A 927 21.13 53.16 4.03
N VAL A 928 20.48 51.99 4.18
CA VAL A 928 19.53 51.71 5.28
C VAL A 928 20.14 50.91 6.42
N ALA A 929 21.29 50.25 6.18
CA ALA A 929 22.02 49.54 7.23
C ALA A 929 22.40 50.51 8.37
N GLY A 930 21.89 50.22 9.57
CA GLY A 930 22.05 51.05 10.77
C GLY A 930 21.05 52.21 10.94
N LYS A 931 20.11 52.39 10.01
CA LYS A 931 18.99 53.35 10.11
C LYS A 931 17.61 52.68 10.17
N SER A 932 17.55 51.41 9.80
CA SER A 932 16.39 50.53 9.95
C SER A 932 16.80 49.27 10.70
N ASP A 933 15.82 48.49 11.16
CA ASP A 933 16.06 47.21 11.80
C ASP A 933 16.78 46.24 10.85
N PHE A 934 18.06 45.95 11.15
CA PHE A 934 18.91 44.98 10.44
C PHE A 934 19.15 43.72 11.31
N TRP A 935 18.36 43.55 12.37
CA TRP A 935 18.52 42.50 13.37
C TRP A 935 18.34 41.10 12.77
N GLY A 936 17.28 40.89 11.98
CA GLY A 936 16.92 39.59 11.42
C GLY A 936 18.07 38.90 10.67
N PRO A 937 18.66 39.50 9.63
CA PRO A 937 19.74 38.85 8.87
C PRO A 937 20.97 38.52 9.73
N LEU A 938 21.27 39.39 10.69
CA LEU A 938 22.41 39.21 11.60
C LEU A 938 22.14 38.16 12.68
N HIS A 939 20.89 38.02 13.12
CA HIS A 939 20.44 36.97 14.02
C HIS A 939 20.61 35.58 13.39
N GLU A 940 20.20 35.41 12.12
CA GLU A 940 20.39 34.13 11.41
C GLU A 940 21.86 33.81 11.13
N LEU A 941 22.67 34.82 10.79
CA LEU A 941 24.12 34.64 10.72
C LEU A 941 24.71 34.26 12.08
N GLY A 942 24.16 34.79 13.17
CA GLY A 942 24.51 34.41 14.53
C GLY A 942 24.24 32.94 14.82
N HIS A 943 23.11 32.39 14.35
CA HIS A 943 22.86 30.94 14.42
C HIS A 943 23.93 30.13 13.69
N ASN A 944 24.36 30.55 12.50
CA ASN A 944 25.45 29.89 11.76
C ASN A 944 26.82 29.98 12.48
N GLN A 945 26.97 30.86 13.49
CA GLN A 945 28.17 30.97 14.31
C GLN A 945 28.07 30.34 15.71
N GLN A 946 26.89 29.88 16.12
CA GLN A 946 26.75 29.14 17.38
C GLN A 946 27.57 27.86 17.35
N CYS A 947 28.11 27.46 18.51
CA CYS A 947 28.89 26.24 18.66
C CYS A 947 28.37 25.42 19.84
N SER A 948 28.07 24.15 19.60
CA SER A 948 27.53 23.24 20.62
C SER A 948 28.40 23.13 21.88
N ASP A 949 29.69 23.43 21.76
CA ASP A 949 30.68 23.44 22.83
C ASP A 949 30.40 24.43 23.96
N TRP A 950 29.76 25.58 23.66
CA TRP A 950 29.41 26.60 24.65
C TRP A 950 27.90 26.91 24.69
N GLU A 951 27.07 26.13 24.00
CA GLU A 951 25.62 26.24 24.05
C GLU A 951 24.99 25.34 25.13
N PHE A 952 23.91 25.83 25.74
CA PHE A 952 23.12 25.17 26.78
C PHE A 952 21.67 24.97 26.30
N GLN A 953 21.44 24.01 25.40
CA GLN A 953 20.11 23.79 24.81
C GLN A 953 19.08 23.30 25.87
N PRO A 954 17.82 23.78 25.84
CA PRO A 954 17.24 24.70 24.84
C PRO A 954 17.45 26.19 25.16
N HIS A 955 18.00 26.54 26.32
CA HIS A 955 18.06 27.91 26.85
C HIS A 955 18.73 28.91 25.91
N THR A 956 19.86 28.52 25.30
CA THR A 956 20.71 29.44 24.55
C THR A 956 20.43 29.51 23.05
N CYS A 957 19.58 28.61 22.52
CA CYS A 957 19.32 28.48 21.08
C CYS A 957 18.95 29.83 20.44
N GLU A 958 17.98 30.52 21.02
CA GLU A 958 17.50 31.85 20.57
C GLU A 958 18.15 33.02 21.35
N CYS A 959 19.27 32.76 22.00
CA CYS A 959 19.93 33.72 22.91
C CYS A 959 21.30 34.13 22.37
N THR A 960 22.25 33.19 22.27
CA THR A 960 23.65 33.50 21.96
C THR A 960 23.83 33.91 20.51
N CYS A 961 22.96 33.43 19.60
CA CYS A 961 22.88 33.94 18.23
C CYS A 961 22.70 35.47 18.21
N ASN A 962 22.05 36.06 19.22
CA ASN A 962 21.85 37.51 19.33
C ASN A 962 23.11 38.29 19.74
N LEU A 963 24.22 37.64 20.11
CA LEU A 963 25.48 38.35 20.34
C LEU A 963 26.01 38.99 19.05
N TRP A 964 25.83 38.33 17.91
CA TRP A 964 26.25 38.82 16.60
C TRP A 964 25.51 40.07 16.12
N PRO A 965 24.15 40.15 16.15
CA PRO A 965 23.46 41.39 15.83
C PRO A 965 23.84 42.52 16.78
N VAL A 966 23.99 42.28 18.10
CA VAL A 966 24.42 43.33 19.04
C VAL A 966 25.82 43.83 18.67
N TYR A 967 26.78 42.92 18.52
CA TYR A 967 28.16 43.23 18.18
C TYR A 967 28.28 44.01 16.87
N THR A 968 27.59 43.53 15.83
CA THR A 968 27.66 44.13 14.50
C THR A 968 27.08 45.54 14.52
N HIS A 969 25.95 45.77 15.21
CA HIS A 969 25.40 47.11 15.35
C HIS A 969 26.36 48.06 16.06
N GLU A 970 26.91 47.66 17.21
CA GLU A 970 27.79 48.52 18.00
C GLU A 970 29.14 48.78 17.33
N VAL A 971 29.79 47.73 16.83
CA VAL A 971 31.20 47.76 16.41
C VAL A 971 31.35 48.05 14.93
N VAL A 972 30.49 47.48 14.09
CA VAL A 972 30.58 47.62 12.63
C VAL A 972 29.74 48.79 12.14
N LEU A 973 28.44 48.80 12.49
CA LEU A 973 27.49 49.82 12.01
C LEU A 973 27.50 51.11 12.82
N ARG A 974 28.19 51.13 13.97
CA ARG A 974 28.30 52.28 14.88
C ARG A 974 26.94 52.79 15.37
N VAL A 975 26.02 51.87 15.64
CA VAL A 975 24.67 52.12 16.18
C VAL A 975 24.68 51.77 17.66
N ASN A 976 24.20 52.70 18.50
CA ASN A 976 24.00 52.41 19.92
C ASN A 976 23.02 51.25 20.09
N ARG A 977 23.33 50.32 20.99
CA ARG A 977 22.56 49.10 21.26
C ARG A 977 21.05 49.33 21.42
N GLU A 978 20.67 50.36 22.17
CA GLU A 978 19.27 50.72 22.43
C GLU A 978 18.48 51.05 21.16
N ASN A 979 19.19 51.48 20.11
CA ASN A 979 18.63 51.80 18.80
C ASN A 979 18.73 50.63 17.81
N ALA A 980 19.43 49.55 18.18
CA ALA A 980 19.60 48.38 17.31
C ALA A 980 18.34 47.50 17.27
N HIS A 981 17.61 47.39 18.39
CA HIS A 981 16.36 46.64 18.46
C HIS A 981 15.52 47.11 19.66
N VAL A 982 14.19 47.15 19.52
CA VAL A 982 13.26 47.61 20.59
C VAL A 982 13.43 46.82 21.90
N GLY A 983 13.78 45.54 21.77
CA GLY A 983 14.08 44.67 22.88
C GLY A 983 15.29 45.10 23.71
N LEU A 984 16.17 45.98 23.23
CA LEU A 984 17.39 46.39 23.92
C LEU A 984 17.29 47.75 24.61
N THR A 985 16.12 48.40 24.54
CA THR A 985 15.84 49.62 25.30
C THR A 985 15.97 49.38 26.81
N ALA A 986 16.47 50.38 27.55
CA ALA A 986 16.75 50.26 28.98
C ALA A 986 15.55 49.75 29.79
N ASP A 987 14.35 50.28 29.51
CA ASP A 987 13.11 49.88 30.18
C ASP A 987 12.74 48.42 29.95
N LYS A 988 12.87 47.92 28.72
CA LYS A 988 12.56 46.52 28.39
C LYS A 988 13.55 45.56 29.05
N ARG A 989 14.83 45.91 29.05
CA ARG A 989 15.90 45.13 29.70
C ARG A 989 15.67 45.06 31.22
N LEU A 990 15.46 46.21 31.86
CA LEU A 990 15.19 46.30 33.29
C LEU A 990 13.92 45.52 33.69
N SER A 991 12.85 45.64 32.90
CA SER A 991 11.60 44.91 33.11
C SER A 991 11.81 43.40 33.06
N ARG A 992 12.57 42.88 32.09
CA ARG A 992 12.88 41.44 31.98
C ARG A 992 13.68 40.94 33.18
N ILE A 993 14.73 41.66 33.58
CA ILE A 993 15.57 41.29 34.74
C ILE A 993 14.72 41.22 36.01
N LYS A 994 13.93 42.27 36.28
CA LYS A 994 13.03 42.30 37.45
C LYS A 994 12.04 41.15 37.43
N LYS A 995 11.39 40.89 36.29
CA LYS A 995 10.44 39.79 36.12
C LYS A 995 11.08 38.44 36.46
N TYR A 996 12.23 38.14 35.87
CA TYR A 996 12.94 36.88 36.09
C TYR A 996 13.29 36.66 37.56
N ILE A 997 13.73 37.72 38.24
CA ILE A 997 14.05 37.68 39.68
C ILE A 997 12.78 37.44 40.51
N THR A 998 11.69 38.17 40.24
CA THR A 998 10.42 38.01 40.98
C THR A 998 9.77 36.64 40.79
N GLU A 999 10.03 35.97 39.66
CA GLU A 999 9.56 34.60 39.39
C GLU A 999 10.44 33.52 40.03
N GLY A 1000 11.44 33.91 40.84
CA GLY A 1000 12.27 33.01 41.63
C GLY A 1000 13.50 32.49 40.90
N ARG A 1001 13.98 33.19 39.84
CA ARG A 1001 15.23 32.86 39.13
C ARG A 1001 15.27 31.42 38.61
N ARG A 1002 14.14 30.92 38.12
CA ARG A 1002 14.03 29.53 37.65
C ARG A 1002 14.74 29.37 36.32
N LEU A 1003 15.66 28.41 36.23
CA LEU A 1003 16.48 28.22 35.02
C LEU A 1003 15.63 27.87 33.78
N GLU A 1004 14.49 27.19 33.95
CA GLU A 1004 13.50 26.92 32.89
C GLU A 1004 13.02 28.20 32.17
N ASN A 1005 12.97 29.34 32.87
CA ASN A 1005 12.56 30.64 32.34
C ASN A 1005 13.75 31.49 31.85
N TRP A 1006 14.99 31.00 31.99
CA TRP A 1006 16.19 31.62 31.44
C TRP A 1006 16.36 31.18 29.99
N ASN A 1007 15.69 31.87 29.07
CA ASN A 1007 15.74 31.58 27.64
C ASN A 1007 15.69 32.87 26.80
N SER A 1008 16.08 32.76 25.52
CA SER A 1008 16.03 33.84 24.51
C SER A 1008 16.56 35.19 25.04
N TRP A 1009 15.69 36.19 25.17
CA TRP A 1009 16.02 37.54 25.63
C TRP A 1009 16.43 37.62 27.10
N THR A 1010 15.83 36.81 27.98
CA THR A 1010 16.17 36.80 29.40
C THR A 1010 17.59 36.26 29.58
N ALA A 1011 17.92 35.18 28.86
CA ALA A 1011 19.27 34.64 28.85
C ALA A 1011 20.29 35.63 28.27
N LEU A 1012 19.90 36.39 27.24
CA LEU A 1012 20.77 37.36 26.59
C LEU A 1012 21.24 38.45 27.57
N GLU A 1013 20.40 38.85 28.54
CA GLU A 1013 20.79 39.84 29.56
C GLU A 1013 22.02 39.44 30.36
N THR A 1014 22.17 38.15 30.68
CA THR A 1014 23.35 37.63 31.38
C THR A 1014 24.62 37.91 30.57
N TYR A 1015 24.58 37.68 29.26
CA TYR A 1015 25.72 37.95 28.37
C TYR A 1015 25.94 39.44 28.14
N LEU A 1016 24.88 40.24 28.00
CA LEU A 1016 25.00 41.69 27.84
C LEU A 1016 25.62 42.35 29.07
N GLN A 1017 25.30 41.90 30.28
CA GLN A 1017 25.92 42.39 31.52
C GLN A 1017 27.40 42.00 31.63
N LEU A 1018 27.79 40.82 31.14
CA LEU A 1018 29.20 40.44 31.01
C LEU A 1018 29.91 41.35 30.00
N GLN A 1019 29.27 41.62 28.87
CA GLN A 1019 29.80 42.51 27.83
C GLN A 1019 29.97 43.94 28.36
N GLU A 1020 29.01 44.46 29.12
CA GLU A 1020 29.06 45.81 29.72
C GLU A 1020 30.22 45.95 30.70
N LYS A 1021 30.55 44.88 31.46
CA LYS A 1021 31.65 44.90 32.43
C LYS A 1021 33.02 44.65 31.81
N PHE A 1022 33.12 43.70 30.90
CA PHE A 1022 34.40 43.14 30.43
C PHE A 1022 34.71 43.43 28.95
N GLY A 1023 33.75 43.98 28.21
CA GLY A 1023 33.90 44.31 26.79
C GLY A 1023 33.86 43.11 25.86
N TRP A 1024 33.83 43.37 24.55
CA TRP A 1024 33.79 42.33 23.52
C TRP A 1024 35.08 41.52 23.40
N ASP A 1025 36.23 42.08 23.76
CA ASP A 1025 37.51 41.35 23.72
C ASP A 1025 37.52 40.15 24.67
N ALA A 1026 36.77 40.21 25.79
CA ALA A 1026 36.59 39.07 26.68
C ALA A 1026 35.86 37.92 25.96
N PHE A 1027 34.77 38.23 25.24
CA PHE A 1027 34.03 37.22 24.47
C PHE A 1027 34.87 36.59 23.37
N LYS A 1028 35.60 37.40 22.60
CA LYS A 1028 36.51 36.90 21.54
C LYS A 1028 37.54 35.94 22.11
N LYS A 1029 38.16 36.28 23.25
CA LYS A 1029 39.13 35.40 23.93
C LYS A 1029 38.48 34.12 24.46
N VAL A 1030 37.25 34.20 24.99
CA VAL A 1030 36.50 33.02 25.42
C VAL A 1030 36.23 32.10 24.24
N PHE A 1031 35.65 32.60 23.14
CA PHE A 1031 35.38 31.79 21.95
C PHE A 1031 36.67 31.23 21.34
N ALA A 1032 37.75 32.02 21.28
CA ALA A 1032 39.07 31.54 20.87
C ALA A 1032 39.56 30.38 21.74
N THR A 1033 39.37 30.46 23.07
CA THR A 1033 39.76 29.39 24.00
C THR A 1033 39.00 28.10 23.72
N TYR A 1034 37.71 28.20 23.37
CA TYR A 1034 36.89 27.03 23.06
C TYR A 1034 37.30 26.34 21.74
N HIS A 1035 37.77 27.08 20.73
CA HIS A 1035 38.22 26.48 19.46
C HIS A 1035 39.34 25.44 19.65
N ASP A 1036 40.18 25.61 20.66
CA ASP A 1036 41.28 24.69 21.00
C ASP A 1036 40.94 23.73 22.15
N MET A 1037 39.77 23.87 22.77
CA MET A 1037 39.41 23.16 23.99
C MET A 1037 39.01 21.71 23.72
N LYS A 1038 39.55 20.80 24.52
CA LYS A 1038 39.21 19.36 24.48
C LYS A 1038 38.46 18.98 25.75
N ASN A 1039 37.70 17.88 25.68
CA ASN A 1039 36.96 17.28 26.80
C ASN A 1039 35.85 18.18 27.39
N ILE A 1040 35.07 18.80 26.52
CA ILE A 1040 33.93 19.63 26.90
C ILE A 1040 32.78 18.72 27.41
N PRO A 1041 32.17 19.02 28.57
CA PRO A 1041 31.03 18.28 29.08
C PRO A 1041 29.87 18.24 28.07
N LYS A 1042 29.13 17.13 28.05
CA LYS A 1042 27.98 16.98 27.14
C LYS A 1042 26.68 17.50 27.75
N ASP A 1043 26.57 17.51 29.08
CA ASP A 1043 25.40 18.00 29.80
C ASP A 1043 25.49 19.51 30.12
N ASN A 1044 24.34 20.17 30.23
CA ASN A 1044 24.29 21.62 30.48
C ASN A 1044 24.94 22.02 31.81
N SER A 1045 24.81 21.23 32.88
CA SER A 1045 25.38 21.59 34.18
C SER A 1045 26.90 21.68 34.11
N GLY A 1046 27.54 20.67 33.50
CA GLY A 1046 28.97 20.66 33.24
C GLY A 1046 29.40 21.83 32.35
N LYS A 1047 28.68 22.09 31.26
CA LYS A 1047 29.01 23.19 30.34
C LYS A 1047 28.88 24.57 30.99
N MET A 1048 27.84 24.81 31.78
CA MET A 1048 27.65 26.09 32.50
C MET A 1048 28.79 26.34 33.50
N ASN A 1049 29.23 25.29 34.22
CA ASN A 1049 30.37 25.38 35.13
C ASN A 1049 31.68 25.65 34.38
N LEU A 1050 31.92 24.94 33.27
CA LEU A 1050 33.08 25.17 32.42
C LEU A 1050 33.09 26.57 31.81
N TYR A 1051 31.93 27.09 31.40
CA TYR A 1051 31.80 28.45 30.88
C TYR A 1051 32.13 29.49 31.95
N ALA A 1052 31.61 29.32 33.17
CA ALA A 1052 31.93 30.19 34.30
C ALA A 1052 33.43 30.16 34.63
N GLU A 1053 34.05 28.98 34.62
CA GLU A 1053 35.49 28.79 34.82
C GLU A 1053 36.31 29.48 33.72
N THR A 1054 35.97 29.23 32.46
CA THR A 1054 36.69 29.73 31.29
C THR A 1054 36.62 31.25 31.23
N PHE A 1055 35.42 31.83 31.38
CA PHE A 1055 35.23 33.26 31.35
C PHE A 1055 35.92 33.95 32.54
N SER A 1056 35.86 33.37 33.75
CA SER A 1056 36.58 33.89 34.92
C SER A 1056 38.10 33.95 34.69
N LYS A 1057 38.67 32.90 34.09
CA LYS A 1057 40.10 32.84 33.77
C LYS A 1057 40.49 33.88 32.72
N VAL A 1058 39.68 34.04 31.67
CA VAL A 1058 39.93 35.01 30.60
C VAL A 1058 39.93 36.45 31.13
N VAL A 1059 39.03 36.79 32.05
CA VAL A 1059 38.93 38.14 32.61
C VAL A 1059 39.73 38.35 33.90
N GLY A 1060 40.44 37.31 34.38
CA GLY A 1060 41.24 37.36 35.61
C GLY A 1060 40.42 37.67 36.87
N LYS A 1061 39.11 37.38 36.87
CA LYS A 1061 38.18 37.70 37.97
C LYS A 1061 37.24 36.53 38.20
N ASN A 1062 37.01 36.15 39.45
CA ASN A 1062 36.03 35.12 39.79
C ASN A 1062 34.61 35.69 39.63
N ILE A 1063 33.93 35.29 38.56
CA ILE A 1063 32.56 35.74 38.23
C ILE A 1063 31.46 34.76 38.65
N VAL A 1064 31.80 33.73 39.45
CA VAL A 1064 30.80 32.80 39.99
C VAL A 1064 29.66 33.49 40.77
N PRO A 1065 29.91 34.51 41.63
CA PRO A 1065 28.83 35.19 42.34
C PRO A 1065 27.73 35.69 41.39
N PHE A 1066 28.13 36.27 40.26
CA PHE A 1066 27.21 36.77 39.24
C PHE A 1066 26.34 35.65 38.62
N PHE A 1067 26.93 34.51 38.27
CA PHE A 1067 26.15 33.40 37.70
C PHE A 1067 25.21 32.76 38.73
N LYS A 1068 25.63 32.67 40.00
CA LYS A 1068 24.73 32.23 41.09
C LYS A 1068 23.55 33.19 41.28
N ALA A 1069 23.77 34.50 41.18
CA ALA A 1069 22.70 35.51 41.24
C ALA A 1069 21.68 35.35 40.09
N TRP A 1070 22.11 34.84 38.94
CA TRP A 1070 21.26 34.45 37.80
C TRP A 1070 20.63 33.05 37.93
N GLY A 1071 20.85 32.33 39.02
CA GLY A 1071 20.27 31.01 39.27
C GLY A 1071 21.01 29.84 38.61
N TRP A 1072 22.25 30.03 38.15
CA TRP A 1072 23.04 28.94 37.54
C TRP A 1072 23.48 27.91 38.59
N PRO A 1073 23.46 26.60 38.26
CA PRO A 1073 23.86 25.53 39.17
C PRO A 1073 25.38 25.38 39.23
N ILE A 1074 26.07 26.37 39.82
CA ILE A 1074 27.53 26.34 39.99
C ILE A 1074 27.92 25.37 41.12
N GLN A 1075 28.80 24.43 40.79
CA GLN A 1075 29.28 23.39 41.68
C GLN A 1075 30.40 23.91 42.61
N PRO A 1076 30.53 23.39 43.85
CA PRO A 1076 31.59 23.79 44.77
C PRO A 1076 33.01 23.62 44.20
N SER A 1077 33.24 22.57 43.40
CA SER A 1077 34.54 22.33 42.74
C SER A 1077 34.93 23.46 41.78
N THR A 1078 33.96 24.12 41.14
CA THR A 1078 34.21 25.27 40.25
C THR A 1078 34.62 26.50 41.07
N GLU A 1079 34.01 26.69 42.24
CA GLU A 1079 34.39 27.78 43.16
C GLU A 1079 35.81 27.61 43.71
N GLU A 1080 36.17 26.38 44.08
CA GLU A 1080 37.50 26.05 44.57
C GLU A 1080 38.58 26.36 43.53
N LYS A 1081 38.37 25.94 42.27
CA LYS A 1081 39.29 26.23 41.16
C LYS A 1081 39.49 27.72 40.89
N LEU A 1082 38.51 28.56 41.24
CA LEU A 1082 38.52 30.01 41.01
C LEU A 1082 38.81 30.82 42.28
N SER A 1083 39.13 30.15 43.40
CA SER A 1083 39.34 30.78 44.70
C SER A 1083 40.52 31.75 44.74
N SER A 1084 41.53 31.54 43.90
CA SER A 1084 42.70 32.40 43.78
C SER A 1084 42.46 33.70 43.00
N LEU A 1085 41.31 33.83 42.32
CA LEU A 1085 40.96 35.03 41.56
C LEU A 1085 40.11 35.99 42.41
N PRO A 1086 40.28 37.33 42.24
CA PRO A 1086 39.47 38.31 42.95
C PRO A 1086 37.99 38.16 42.57
N LYS A 1087 37.09 38.15 43.56
CA LYS A 1087 35.64 38.00 43.34
C LYS A 1087 35.03 39.24 42.71
N TRP A 1088 34.07 39.06 41.81
CA TRP A 1088 33.21 40.14 41.32
C TRP A 1088 32.04 40.38 42.28
N THR A 1089 32.29 41.21 43.30
CA THR A 1089 31.31 41.51 44.37
C THR A 1089 30.38 42.68 44.07
N ASP A 1090 30.70 43.52 43.09
CA ASP A 1090 29.91 44.67 42.63
C ASP A 1090 29.13 44.35 41.33
N HIS A 1091 28.60 43.14 41.19
CA HIS A 1091 27.89 42.74 39.97
C HIS A 1091 26.47 43.33 39.93
N PRO A 1092 25.88 43.55 38.73
CA PRO A 1092 24.62 44.30 38.60
C PRO A 1092 23.42 43.65 39.31
N LEU A 1093 23.47 42.34 39.61
CA LEU A 1093 22.38 41.68 40.33
C LEU A 1093 22.42 41.83 41.86
N VAL A 1094 23.49 42.35 42.47
CA VAL A 1094 23.58 42.51 43.95
C VAL A 1094 22.47 43.41 44.48
N GLN A 1095 21.99 44.37 43.69
CA GLN A 1095 20.88 45.26 44.09
C GLN A 1095 19.53 44.55 44.27
N TYR A 1096 19.44 43.26 43.91
CA TYR A 1096 18.23 42.44 44.02
C TYR A 1096 18.43 41.21 44.93
N GLU A 1097 19.55 41.14 45.65
CA GLU A 1097 19.89 40.05 46.58
C GLU A 1097 19.33 40.26 47.97
#